data_AF-A0A9P4QSG5-F1
#
_entry.id   AF-A0A9P4QSG5-F1
#
_cell.length_a   1.000
_cell.length_b   1.000
_cell.length_c   1.000
_cell.angle_alpha   90.00
_cell.angle_beta   90.00
_cell.angle_gamma   90.00
#
_symmetry.space_group_name_H-M   'P 1'
#
loop_
_entity.id
_entity.type
_entity.pdbx_description
1 polymer ?
#
loop_
_entity_poly.entity_id
_entity_poly.type
_entity_poly.pdbx_seq_one_letter_code
_entity_poly.pdbx_strand_id
1 'polypeptide(L)'
;MPSPLRSLLLPSPISRPLRPSAWPSAPYSRAASTLTPPSVAALLHRDHDVDHGDRPVTLNGYVRSVRKQKRVAFAALGDGSSLHTVQAVLTPQQAEGLSTGAAVSVTGQWTPSPGKEQSRELHVASLRILGHNDASTYPLQKKYHTPEFLRTLPHLRPRLPFNALLLRLRSYVTAQLTSYLAEHDFVQAHPPIITSSDCEGAGDVFTVTPETPASKPHPDHDFYFASPKYLTVSSQLHLEALAHSVSRVWALSPTFRAEKSDTARHLSEFYMLEAELAFVDRLDDVMDLVESMLRALASGLQSSRVGEELLGAHARDLDDAGARDHDSAAMAPTTLARRWQGLVDGPWPRITYDRAIQLLKHAVAQGVARFDHAPDHKDGLHTEHERYLADAVGQGSPVFVTDYPRNMKPFYMSPSADAADDAREAPTVSCFDLLVPDICELAGGSMREHRLAELSRSMEEHGLHHALTGDAETQPSDASLQWYLDLRRYGSVPHGGFGLGFDRLLCYLSGVSNIRDVSSPRRTPRRKHPSDGLSSYESLPPNFSLTANMLAGAFAGIAEHSVMYPIDLLKTRMQVVNPSPTAIYSGISNAMVTISRVEGFRTLWRGLSSVVLGAGPAHAVYFASYEAVKHALGGNEGGHEEHHPLAAAASGAAATIASDALMNPFDVIKQRMQLHGSVYKSVPHCARSVLHNEGWRAFYISYPTTLCMTVPFTALQFMAYESMSKVMNTSGQYDPYTHCTAGGLAGGLAAGLTTPLDVIKTLLQTRGSATDAELRNVSGLWQAAKIIKRRDGYKGYFRGLKPRIITTMPSTAICWSAYEMAKAFFIARGESP
;
A
#
# COMPACT_ATOMS: atom_id res chain seq x y z
N MET A 1 56.62 -41.95 -68.18
CA MET A 1 56.09 -43.29 -67.81
C MET A 1 56.12 -43.41 -66.29
N PRO A 2 55.06 -43.88 -65.60
CA PRO A 2 53.63 -43.89 -65.95
C PRO A 2 52.71 -43.25 -64.87
N SER A 3 51.51 -42.85 -65.31
CA SER A 3 50.24 -42.62 -64.56
C SER A 3 49.51 -44.00 -64.43
N PRO A 4 48.40 -44.24 -63.66
CA PRO A 4 47.30 -43.34 -63.24
C PRO A 4 46.75 -43.59 -61.79
N LEU A 5 45.87 -42.80 -61.15
CA LEU A 5 44.48 -42.45 -61.47
C LEU A 5 44.01 -41.28 -60.56
N ARG A 6 43.48 -40.22 -61.18
CA ARG A 6 42.59 -39.19 -60.62
C ARG A 6 41.15 -39.55 -60.98
N SER A 7 40.20 -39.46 -60.04
CA SER A 7 38.80 -39.00 -60.24
C SER A 7 38.05 -39.21 -58.91
N LEU A 8 37.62 -38.16 -58.21
CA LEU A 8 36.21 -37.70 -58.06
C LEU A 8 36.23 -36.98 -56.68
N LEU A 9 35.72 -35.79 -56.39
CA LEU A 9 34.81 -34.83 -57.02
C LEU A 9 35.07 -33.45 -56.37
N LEU A 10 35.06 -32.40 -57.18
CA LEU A 10 34.70 -31.04 -56.73
C LEU A 10 33.17 -30.94 -56.67
N PRO A 11 32.62 -30.03 -55.85
CA PRO A 11 32.02 -28.86 -56.50
C PRO A 11 32.21 -27.54 -55.75
N SER A 12 32.16 -26.46 -56.53
CA SER A 12 31.85 -25.07 -56.15
C SER A 12 30.70 -24.59 -57.09
N PRO A 13 30.12 -23.38 -56.95
CA PRO A 13 29.67 -22.63 -55.76
C PRO A 13 28.20 -22.15 -55.92
N ILE A 14 27.41 -22.04 -54.84
CA ILE A 14 26.23 -21.15 -54.79
C ILE A 14 26.15 -20.49 -53.42
N SER A 15 26.46 -19.20 -53.37
CA SER A 15 26.27 -18.31 -52.24
C SER A 15 24.86 -17.71 -52.26
N ARG A 16 24.00 -18.17 -51.35
CA ARG A 16 22.87 -17.43 -50.77
C ARG A 16 22.79 -17.84 -49.30
N PRO A 17 22.62 -16.91 -48.35
CA PRO A 17 22.54 -17.27 -46.94
C PRO A 17 21.25 -18.04 -46.69
N LEU A 18 21.40 -19.28 -46.21
CA LEU A 18 20.32 -20.08 -45.67
C LEU A 18 19.76 -19.35 -44.44
N ARG A 19 18.48 -19.01 -44.48
CA ARG A 19 17.72 -18.68 -43.26
C ARG A 19 17.86 -19.83 -42.27
N PRO A 20 18.01 -19.59 -40.97
CA PRO A 20 17.95 -20.66 -39.98
C PRO A 20 16.60 -21.35 -40.14
N SER A 21 16.64 -22.67 -40.35
CA SER A 21 15.46 -23.50 -40.38
C SER A 21 14.67 -23.27 -39.10
N ALA A 22 13.47 -22.70 -39.25
CA ALA A 22 12.44 -22.82 -38.25
C ALA A 22 12.38 -24.28 -37.82
N TRP A 23 12.40 -24.51 -36.52
CA TRP A 23 12.08 -25.80 -35.93
C TRP A 23 10.84 -26.35 -36.66
N PRO A 24 10.81 -27.63 -37.06
CA PRO A 24 9.64 -28.16 -37.72
C PRO A 24 8.47 -27.90 -36.79
N SER A 25 7.56 -27.03 -37.24
CA SER A 25 6.21 -26.91 -36.73
C SER A 25 5.53 -28.22 -37.06
N ALA A 26 5.90 -29.27 -36.32
CA ALA A 26 5.09 -30.46 -36.22
C ALA A 26 3.71 -29.93 -35.81
N PRO A 27 2.65 -30.18 -36.60
CA PRO A 27 1.33 -30.04 -36.06
C PRO A 27 1.30 -31.07 -34.95
N TYR A 28 1.48 -30.63 -33.70
CA TYR A 28 0.95 -31.36 -32.58
C TYR A 28 -0.54 -31.47 -32.91
N SER A 29 -0.91 -32.59 -33.52
CA SER A 29 -2.23 -33.15 -33.42
C SER A 29 -2.54 -33.04 -31.94
N ARG A 30 -3.35 -32.04 -31.58
CA ARG A 30 -3.97 -31.97 -30.27
C ARG A 30 -4.84 -33.21 -30.24
N ALA A 31 -4.27 -34.33 -29.82
CA ALA A 31 -5.03 -35.36 -29.15
C ALA A 31 -5.67 -34.61 -27.99
N ALA A 32 -6.90 -34.12 -28.22
CA ALA A 32 -7.68 -33.43 -27.22
C ALA A 32 -7.78 -34.42 -26.07
N SER A 33 -7.01 -34.17 -25.01
CA SER A 33 -7.03 -35.00 -23.82
C SER A 33 -8.49 -35.12 -23.39
N THR A 34 -9.03 -36.33 -23.50
CA THR A 34 -10.40 -36.67 -23.07
C THR A 34 -10.53 -36.70 -21.56
N LEU A 35 -9.49 -36.28 -20.82
CA LEU A 35 -9.40 -36.42 -19.37
C LEU A 35 -9.97 -35.23 -18.60
N THR A 36 -10.16 -34.06 -19.25
CA THR A 36 -10.70 -32.86 -18.58
C THR A 36 -11.65 -32.05 -19.46
N PRO A 37 -12.72 -31.46 -18.89
CA PRO A 37 -13.58 -30.51 -19.60
C PRO A 37 -12.76 -29.30 -20.11
N PRO A 38 -13.15 -28.68 -21.24
CA PRO A 38 -12.48 -27.48 -21.73
C PRO A 38 -12.52 -26.36 -20.68
N SER A 39 -11.45 -25.57 -20.63
CA SER A 39 -11.43 -24.34 -19.83
C SER A 39 -12.30 -23.26 -20.48
N VAL A 40 -12.71 -22.26 -19.68
CA VAL A 40 -13.47 -21.09 -20.15
C VAL A 40 -12.73 -20.39 -21.29
N ALA A 41 -11.41 -20.17 -21.16
CA ALA A 41 -10.60 -19.57 -22.20
C ALA A 41 -10.56 -20.42 -23.48
N ALA A 42 -10.46 -21.74 -23.36
CA ALA A 42 -10.48 -22.62 -24.53
C ALA A 42 -11.83 -22.58 -25.25
N LEU A 43 -12.94 -22.38 -24.52
CA LEU A 43 -14.26 -22.25 -25.13
C LEU A 43 -14.48 -20.89 -25.80
N LEU A 44 -13.98 -19.80 -25.18
CA LEU A 44 -14.12 -18.44 -25.72
C LEU A 44 -13.25 -18.19 -26.97
N HIS A 45 -12.08 -18.83 -27.06
CA HIS A 45 -11.11 -18.61 -28.14
C HIS A 45 -11.02 -19.74 -29.17
N ARG A 46 -11.90 -20.75 -29.12
CA ARG A 46 -11.97 -21.74 -30.20
C ARG A 46 -12.51 -21.06 -31.46
N ASP A 47 -11.80 -21.24 -32.58
CA ASP A 47 -12.16 -20.67 -33.88
C ASP A 47 -13.64 -20.89 -34.20
N HIS A 48 -14.25 -19.83 -34.74
CA HIS A 48 -15.65 -19.76 -35.12
C HIS A 48 -16.10 -20.86 -36.11
N ASP A 49 -15.15 -21.55 -36.76
CA ASP A 49 -15.38 -22.54 -37.82
C ASP A 49 -15.55 -23.99 -37.35
N VAL A 50 -15.24 -24.33 -36.09
CA VAL A 50 -15.54 -25.67 -35.58
C VAL A 50 -16.95 -25.65 -35.00
N ASP A 51 -17.94 -25.83 -35.88
CA ASP A 51 -19.30 -26.10 -35.49
C ASP A 51 -19.29 -27.30 -34.53
N HIS A 52 -19.56 -27.04 -33.24
CA HIS A 52 -19.91 -28.09 -32.29
C HIS A 52 -21.30 -28.57 -32.70
N GLY A 53 -21.42 -29.24 -33.85
CA GLY A 53 -22.68 -29.77 -34.31
C GLY A 53 -23.32 -30.55 -33.17
N ASP A 54 -24.48 -30.09 -32.69
CA ASP A 54 -25.34 -30.61 -31.60
C ASP A 54 -24.69 -31.18 -30.32
N ARG A 55 -23.37 -31.15 -30.15
CA ARG A 55 -22.68 -31.85 -29.05
C ARG A 55 -22.61 -30.95 -27.82
N PRO A 56 -23.20 -31.38 -26.69
CA PRO A 56 -23.17 -30.60 -25.48
C PRO A 56 -21.74 -30.48 -24.92
N VAL A 57 -21.41 -29.28 -24.44
CA VAL A 57 -20.13 -28.95 -23.82
C VAL A 57 -20.31 -28.91 -22.30
N THR A 58 -19.38 -29.52 -21.56
CA THR A 58 -19.30 -29.43 -20.10
C THR A 58 -18.24 -28.41 -19.70
N LEU A 59 -18.57 -27.53 -18.76
CA LEU A 59 -17.67 -26.56 -18.15
C LEU A 59 -17.68 -26.70 -16.64
N ASN A 60 -16.50 -26.62 -16.03
CA ASN A 60 -16.35 -26.52 -14.59
C ASN A 60 -15.80 -25.15 -14.23
N GLY A 61 -16.33 -24.53 -13.17
CA GLY A 61 -15.85 -23.22 -12.73
C GLY A 61 -16.59 -22.68 -11.52
N TYR A 62 -16.35 -21.40 -11.24
CA TYR A 62 -17.01 -20.68 -10.15
C TYR A 62 -18.00 -19.66 -10.70
N VAL A 63 -19.13 -19.53 -10.01
CA VAL A 63 -20.14 -18.52 -10.31
C VAL A 63 -19.59 -17.14 -9.92
N ARG A 64 -19.43 -16.25 -10.91
CA ARG A 64 -18.99 -14.86 -10.70
C ARG A 64 -20.14 -13.94 -10.36
N SER A 65 -21.27 -14.17 -11.00
CA SER A 65 -22.52 -13.52 -10.65
C SER A 65 -23.70 -14.34 -11.14
N VAL A 66 -24.83 -14.20 -10.47
CA VAL A 66 -26.09 -14.81 -10.86
C VAL A 66 -27.19 -13.75 -10.88
N ARG A 67 -27.96 -13.69 -11.95
CA ARG A 67 -29.10 -12.81 -12.16
C ARG A 67 -30.33 -13.66 -12.39
N LYS A 68 -31.30 -13.65 -11.48
CA LYS A 68 -32.53 -14.44 -11.57
C LYS A 68 -33.68 -13.54 -12.02
N GLN A 69 -34.35 -13.88 -13.12
CA GLN A 69 -35.56 -13.22 -13.59
C GLN A 69 -36.76 -14.18 -13.51
N LYS A 70 -37.97 -13.68 -13.80
CA LYS A 70 -39.21 -14.47 -13.67
C LYS A 70 -39.24 -15.73 -14.53
N ARG A 71 -38.62 -15.70 -15.72
CA ARG A 71 -38.68 -16.82 -16.71
C ARG A 71 -37.33 -17.46 -17.03
N VAL A 72 -36.23 -16.79 -16.69
CA VAL A 72 -34.87 -17.18 -17.06
C VAL A 72 -33.90 -16.71 -15.98
N ALA A 73 -32.79 -17.41 -15.80
CA ALA A 73 -31.69 -17.01 -14.98
C ALA A 73 -30.38 -17.01 -15.79
N PHE A 74 -29.48 -16.10 -15.45
CA PHE A 74 -28.17 -15.97 -16.09
C PHE A 74 -27.09 -16.12 -15.03
N ALA A 75 -26.14 -17.02 -15.25
CA ALA A 75 -24.95 -17.15 -14.42
C ALA A 75 -23.70 -16.85 -15.24
N ALA A 76 -22.85 -15.95 -14.76
CA ALA A 76 -21.52 -15.73 -15.33
C ALA A 76 -20.55 -16.73 -14.69
N LEU A 77 -19.94 -17.60 -15.48
CA LEU A 77 -19.03 -18.65 -15.04
C LEU A 77 -17.59 -18.30 -15.40
N GLY A 78 -16.68 -18.45 -14.44
CA GLY A 78 -15.25 -18.28 -14.67
C GLY A 78 -14.44 -19.31 -13.89
N ASP A 79 -13.39 -19.83 -14.51
CA ASP A 79 -12.48 -20.82 -13.93
C ASP A 79 -11.07 -20.24 -13.65
N GLY A 80 -10.84 -18.97 -13.98
CA GLY A 80 -9.55 -18.29 -13.85
C GLY A 80 -8.64 -18.40 -15.08
N SER A 81 -9.03 -19.16 -16.11
CA SER A 81 -8.26 -19.32 -17.35
C SER A 81 -8.33 -18.10 -18.28
N SER A 82 -9.36 -17.25 -18.12
CA SER A 82 -9.55 -15.97 -18.82
C SER A 82 -10.11 -14.91 -17.87
N LEU A 83 -9.86 -13.64 -18.18
CA LEU A 83 -10.52 -12.48 -17.60
C LEU A 83 -12.04 -12.48 -17.92
N HIS A 84 -12.42 -13.02 -19.08
CA HIS A 84 -13.81 -13.09 -19.54
C HIS A 84 -14.52 -14.31 -18.95
N THR A 85 -15.84 -14.17 -18.77
CA THR A 85 -16.71 -15.23 -18.26
C THR A 85 -17.58 -15.81 -19.37
N VAL A 86 -17.96 -17.08 -19.24
CA VAL A 86 -19.02 -17.67 -20.07
C VAL A 86 -20.38 -17.40 -19.42
N GLN A 87 -21.32 -16.88 -20.21
CA GLN A 87 -22.71 -16.75 -19.77
C GLN A 87 -23.43 -18.10 -19.90
N ALA A 88 -24.00 -18.58 -18.80
CA ALA A 88 -24.86 -19.76 -18.75
C ALA A 88 -26.32 -19.32 -18.59
N VAL A 89 -27.18 -19.77 -19.51
CA VAL A 89 -28.63 -19.53 -19.54
C VAL A 89 -29.34 -20.70 -18.90
N LEU A 90 -30.07 -20.42 -17.81
CA LEU A 90 -30.65 -21.39 -16.89
C LEU A 90 -32.16 -21.17 -16.75
N THR A 91 -32.92 -22.22 -16.43
CA THR A 91 -34.28 -22.06 -15.90
C THR A 91 -34.26 -21.60 -14.44
N PRO A 92 -35.34 -20.99 -13.93
CA PRO A 92 -35.42 -20.61 -12.51
C PRO A 92 -35.20 -21.79 -11.55
N GLN A 93 -35.65 -23.01 -11.92
CA GLN A 93 -35.42 -24.22 -11.13
C GLN A 93 -33.95 -24.64 -11.11
N GLN A 94 -33.26 -24.60 -12.27
CA GLN A 94 -31.83 -24.93 -12.34
C GLN A 94 -30.95 -23.93 -11.58
N ALA A 95 -31.40 -22.68 -11.42
CA ALA A 95 -30.70 -21.64 -10.69
C ALA A 95 -31.03 -21.61 -9.17
N GLU A 96 -31.86 -22.53 -8.69
CA GLU A 96 -32.17 -22.65 -7.27
C GLU A 96 -30.91 -23.02 -6.47
N GLY A 97 -30.69 -22.37 -5.31
CA GLY A 97 -29.47 -22.57 -4.51
C GLY A 97 -28.15 -22.02 -5.10
N LEU A 98 -28.16 -21.52 -6.35
CA LEU A 98 -26.97 -20.92 -6.97
C LEU A 98 -26.63 -19.55 -6.36
N SER A 99 -25.37 -19.37 -5.96
CA SER A 99 -24.83 -18.15 -5.34
C SER A 99 -23.48 -17.78 -5.96
N THR A 100 -23.10 -16.49 -5.88
CA THR A 100 -21.75 -16.04 -6.25
C THR A 100 -20.71 -16.78 -5.41
N GLY A 101 -19.64 -17.26 -6.02
CA GLY A 101 -18.57 -18.03 -5.38
C GLY A 101 -18.80 -19.54 -5.35
N ALA A 102 -20.00 -20.03 -5.68
CA ALA A 102 -20.30 -21.46 -5.74
C ALA A 102 -19.49 -22.14 -6.87
N ALA A 103 -19.01 -23.35 -6.61
CA ALA A 103 -18.35 -24.18 -7.62
C ALA A 103 -19.40 -25.04 -8.34
N VAL A 104 -19.37 -25.05 -9.67
CA VAL A 104 -20.37 -25.72 -10.49
C VAL A 104 -19.74 -26.50 -11.65
N SER A 105 -20.45 -27.55 -12.06
CA SER A 105 -20.26 -28.26 -13.32
C SER A 105 -21.54 -28.08 -14.15
N VAL A 106 -21.39 -27.52 -15.34
CA VAL A 106 -22.51 -27.11 -16.20
C VAL A 106 -22.34 -27.75 -17.57
N THR A 107 -23.36 -28.49 -18.03
CA THR A 107 -23.37 -29.10 -19.36
C THR A 107 -24.50 -28.51 -20.18
N GLY A 108 -24.20 -28.08 -21.41
CA GLY A 108 -25.16 -27.38 -22.24
C GLY A 108 -24.75 -27.22 -23.69
N GLN A 109 -25.63 -26.61 -24.49
CA GLN A 109 -25.37 -26.29 -25.89
C GLN A 109 -24.72 -24.92 -26.00
N TRP A 110 -23.64 -24.83 -26.78
CA TRP A 110 -22.92 -23.57 -27.02
C TRP A 110 -23.51 -22.89 -28.25
N THR A 111 -24.30 -21.83 -28.08
CA THR A 111 -25.08 -21.23 -29.17
C THR A 111 -24.74 -19.75 -29.36
N PRO A 112 -24.98 -19.17 -30.54
CA PRO A 112 -24.92 -17.72 -30.74
C PRO A 112 -25.84 -16.99 -29.75
N SER A 113 -25.31 -15.95 -29.11
CA SER A 113 -26.06 -15.15 -28.15
C SER A 113 -26.86 -14.08 -28.88
N PRO A 114 -28.12 -13.82 -28.48
CA PRO A 114 -28.90 -12.69 -28.99
C PRO A 114 -28.46 -11.33 -28.39
N GLY A 115 -27.63 -11.35 -27.34
CA GLY A 115 -27.13 -10.16 -26.65
C GLY A 115 -25.91 -9.53 -27.33
N LYS A 116 -25.77 -8.20 -27.23
CA LYS A 116 -24.64 -7.45 -27.82
C LYS A 116 -23.32 -7.58 -27.06
N GLU A 117 -23.36 -7.96 -25.78
CA GLU A 117 -22.18 -8.02 -24.90
C GLU A 117 -21.35 -9.30 -25.05
N GLN A 118 -21.92 -10.36 -25.64
CA GLN A 118 -21.23 -11.63 -25.85
C GLN A 118 -21.66 -12.27 -27.17
N SER A 119 -20.72 -12.87 -27.88
CA SER A 119 -20.97 -13.53 -29.17
C SER A 119 -21.74 -14.84 -29.03
N ARG A 120 -21.53 -15.58 -27.94
CA ARG A 120 -22.14 -16.89 -27.67
C ARG A 120 -22.48 -17.05 -26.19
N GLU A 121 -23.41 -17.95 -25.90
CA GLU A 121 -23.83 -18.31 -24.56
C GLU A 121 -24.10 -19.82 -24.44
N LEU A 122 -24.08 -20.34 -23.21
CA LEU A 122 -24.28 -21.77 -22.92
C LEU A 122 -25.71 -21.99 -22.45
N HIS A 123 -26.54 -22.64 -23.28
CA HIS A 123 -27.88 -23.08 -22.89
C HIS A 123 -27.79 -24.36 -22.06
N VAL A 124 -28.09 -24.24 -20.77
CA VAL A 124 -27.80 -25.29 -19.80
C VAL A 124 -28.82 -26.42 -19.87
N ALA A 125 -28.34 -27.63 -20.18
CA ALA A 125 -29.11 -28.86 -20.08
C ALA A 125 -29.08 -29.43 -18.66
N SER A 126 -27.90 -29.44 -18.02
CA SER A 126 -27.73 -29.89 -16.64
C SER A 126 -26.72 -29.03 -15.87
N LEU A 127 -27.03 -28.78 -14.60
CA LEU A 127 -26.17 -28.05 -13.66
C LEU A 127 -26.01 -28.89 -12.39
N ARG A 128 -24.77 -29.05 -11.94
CA ARG A 128 -24.43 -29.68 -10.66
C ARG A 128 -23.59 -28.74 -9.83
N ILE A 129 -24.07 -28.42 -8.63
CA ILE A 129 -23.29 -27.67 -7.63
C ILE A 129 -22.27 -28.65 -7.03
N LEU A 130 -20.99 -28.35 -7.20
CA LEU A 130 -19.88 -29.14 -6.67
C LEU A 130 -19.50 -28.69 -5.26
N GLY A 131 -19.62 -27.38 -5.00
CA GLY A 131 -19.33 -26.77 -3.72
C GLY A 131 -20.26 -25.59 -3.50
N HIS A 132 -21.05 -25.67 -2.43
CA HIS A 132 -21.92 -24.57 -2.03
C HIS A 132 -21.11 -23.38 -1.53
N ASN A 133 -21.67 -22.18 -1.67
CA ASN A 133 -21.11 -20.98 -1.10
C ASN A 133 -22.24 -20.16 -0.45
N ASP A 134 -22.03 -19.76 0.80
CA ASP A 134 -22.96 -18.87 1.49
C ASP A 134 -22.66 -17.42 1.09
N ALA A 135 -23.61 -16.80 0.38
CA ALA A 135 -23.46 -15.44 -0.12
C ALA A 135 -23.37 -14.38 1.00
N SER A 136 -23.88 -14.70 2.20
CA SER A 136 -23.89 -13.77 3.33
C SER A 136 -22.52 -13.62 3.99
N THR A 137 -21.75 -14.70 4.02
CA THR A 137 -20.42 -14.77 4.64
C THR A 137 -19.27 -14.66 3.63
N TYR A 138 -19.54 -14.85 2.34
CA TYR A 138 -18.52 -14.80 1.31
C TYR A 138 -17.94 -13.39 1.11
N PRO A 139 -16.62 -13.17 1.31
CA PRO A 139 -16.05 -11.83 1.29
C PRO A 139 -15.94 -11.21 -0.11
N LEU A 140 -15.84 -12.04 -1.17
CA LEU A 140 -15.67 -11.58 -2.55
C LEU A 140 -17.01 -11.43 -3.28
N GLN A 141 -17.93 -10.67 -2.69
CA GLN A 141 -19.20 -10.30 -3.33
C GLN A 141 -18.96 -9.49 -4.61
N LYS A 142 -19.95 -9.44 -5.51
CA LYS A 142 -19.92 -8.66 -6.77
C LYS A 142 -20.04 -7.15 -6.49
N LYS A 143 -19.01 -6.59 -5.87
CA LYS A 143 -18.82 -5.17 -5.59
C LYS A 143 -17.34 -4.84 -5.75
N TYR A 144 -17.02 -3.55 -5.87
CA TYR A 144 -15.63 -3.11 -5.83
C TYR A 144 -15.04 -3.42 -4.45
N HIS A 145 -13.78 -3.87 -4.45
CA HIS A 145 -13.00 -4.15 -3.25
C HIS A 145 -11.67 -3.42 -3.39
N THR A 146 -11.25 -2.71 -2.35
CA THR A 146 -9.97 -2.01 -2.37
C THR A 146 -8.81 -3.01 -2.39
N PRO A 147 -7.67 -2.68 -3.02
CA PRO A 147 -6.47 -3.52 -2.98
C PRO A 147 -6.06 -3.87 -1.54
N GLU A 148 -6.19 -2.93 -0.60
CA GLU A 148 -5.87 -3.11 0.82
C GLU A 148 -6.72 -4.21 1.46
N PHE A 149 -8.04 -4.20 1.21
CA PHE A 149 -8.93 -5.26 1.68
C PHE A 149 -8.56 -6.61 1.06
N LEU A 150 -8.28 -6.63 -0.24
CA LEU A 150 -7.90 -7.87 -0.95
C LEU A 150 -6.59 -8.47 -0.42
N ARG A 151 -5.63 -7.65 0.04
CA ARG A 151 -4.40 -8.10 0.70
C ARG A 151 -4.66 -8.78 2.04
N THR A 152 -5.79 -8.53 2.70
CA THR A 152 -6.20 -9.28 3.93
C THR A 152 -6.69 -10.70 3.62
N LEU A 153 -7.04 -10.98 2.37
CA LEU A 153 -7.58 -12.27 1.91
C LEU A 153 -6.69 -12.91 0.83
N PRO A 154 -5.39 -13.11 1.07
CA PRO A 154 -4.45 -13.50 0.02
C PRO A 154 -4.76 -14.91 -0.53
N HIS A 155 -5.43 -15.76 0.25
CA HIS A 155 -5.87 -17.09 -0.15
C HIS A 155 -7.11 -17.10 -1.05
N LEU A 156 -7.92 -16.03 -1.04
CA LEU A 156 -9.11 -15.90 -1.90
C LEU A 156 -8.93 -14.88 -3.03
N ARG A 157 -8.09 -13.86 -2.85
CA ARG A 157 -7.82 -12.79 -3.83
C ARG A 157 -7.57 -13.32 -5.25
N PRO A 158 -6.76 -14.37 -5.49
CA PRO A 158 -6.53 -14.91 -6.83
C PRO A 158 -7.79 -15.44 -7.52
N ARG A 159 -8.90 -15.64 -6.80
CA ARG A 159 -10.17 -15.97 -7.43
C ARG A 159 -10.70 -14.80 -8.24
N LEU A 160 -10.39 -13.54 -7.95
CA LEU A 160 -10.89 -12.42 -8.78
C LEU A 160 -10.28 -12.45 -10.19
N PRO A 161 -11.03 -12.09 -11.24
CA PRO A 161 -10.56 -12.22 -12.63
C PRO A 161 -9.22 -11.54 -12.91
N PHE A 162 -9.03 -10.30 -12.44
CA PHE A 162 -7.77 -9.56 -12.65
C PHE A 162 -6.60 -10.18 -11.86
N ASN A 163 -6.82 -10.61 -10.61
CA ASN A 163 -5.77 -11.27 -9.83
C ASN A 163 -5.39 -12.65 -10.40
N ALA A 164 -6.35 -13.38 -10.99
CA ALA A 164 -6.07 -14.60 -11.74
C ALA A 164 -5.26 -14.31 -13.02
N LEU A 165 -5.49 -13.17 -13.67
CA LEU A 165 -4.67 -12.70 -14.80
C LEU A 165 -3.23 -12.40 -14.37
N LEU A 166 -3.01 -11.76 -13.22
CA LEU A 166 -1.65 -11.55 -12.67
C LEU A 166 -0.93 -12.88 -12.39
N LEU A 167 -1.63 -13.89 -11.87
CA LEU A 167 -1.06 -15.23 -11.66
C LEU A 167 -0.67 -15.90 -12.99
N ARG A 168 -1.52 -15.77 -14.03
CA ARG A 168 -1.21 -16.25 -15.39
C ARG A 168 -0.05 -15.48 -16.01
N LEU A 169 0.05 -14.16 -15.78
CA LEU A 169 1.18 -13.34 -16.21
C LEU A 169 2.48 -13.85 -15.59
N ARG A 170 2.52 -14.06 -14.27
CA ARG A 170 3.69 -14.61 -13.59
C ARG A 170 4.14 -15.91 -14.25
N SER A 171 3.20 -16.85 -14.45
CA SER A 171 3.49 -18.14 -15.09
C SER A 171 3.99 -17.98 -16.52
N TYR A 172 3.39 -17.08 -17.30
CA TYR A 172 3.78 -16.80 -18.68
C TYR A 172 5.20 -16.22 -18.75
N VAL A 173 5.49 -15.19 -17.95
CA VAL A 173 6.80 -14.54 -17.90
C VAL A 173 7.88 -15.52 -17.46
N THR A 174 7.64 -16.35 -16.44
CA THR A 174 8.58 -17.41 -16.05
C THR A 174 8.87 -18.36 -17.21
N ALA A 175 7.84 -18.83 -17.93
CA ALA A 175 8.03 -19.74 -19.06
C ALA A 175 8.79 -19.09 -20.23
N GLN A 176 8.49 -17.84 -20.55
CA GLN A 176 9.17 -17.09 -21.62
C GLN A 176 10.65 -16.86 -21.30
N LEU A 177 10.96 -16.41 -20.08
CA LEU A 177 12.36 -16.19 -19.66
C LEU A 177 13.14 -17.51 -19.61
N THR A 178 12.52 -18.59 -19.12
CA THR A 178 13.13 -19.93 -19.14
C THR A 178 13.45 -20.38 -20.57
N SER A 179 12.51 -20.17 -21.49
CA SER A 179 12.69 -20.55 -22.91
C SER A 179 13.79 -19.71 -23.56
N TYR A 180 13.76 -18.39 -23.36
CA TYR A 180 14.77 -17.47 -23.87
C TYR A 180 16.17 -17.84 -23.39
N LEU A 181 16.35 -18.07 -22.08
CA LEU A 181 17.64 -18.44 -21.51
C LEU A 181 18.12 -19.81 -22.01
N ALA A 182 17.23 -20.78 -22.14
CA ALA A 182 17.56 -22.08 -22.73
C ALA A 182 17.99 -21.98 -24.21
N GLU A 183 17.36 -21.10 -25.00
CA GLU A 183 17.74 -20.81 -26.39
C GLU A 183 19.12 -20.12 -26.50
N HIS A 184 19.61 -19.52 -25.41
CA HIS A 184 20.93 -18.88 -25.33
C HIS A 184 21.95 -19.73 -24.54
N ASP A 185 21.69 -21.04 -24.42
CA ASP A 185 22.54 -22.04 -23.77
C ASP A 185 22.81 -21.78 -22.27
N PHE A 186 21.91 -21.08 -21.58
CA PHE A 186 22.01 -20.92 -20.13
C PHE A 186 21.53 -22.16 -19.40
N VAL A 187 22.32 -22.61 -18.43
CA VAL A 187 21.96 -23.72 -17.53
C VAL A 187 21.25 -23.17 -16.29
N GLN A 188 20.04 -23.67 -16.03
CA GLN A 188 19.33 -23.32 -14.80
C GLN A 188 19.98 -23.97 -13.59
N ALA A 189 20.27 -23.18 -12.57
CA ALA A 189 20.84 -23.59 -11.30
C ALA A 189 19.87 -23.35 -10.14
N HIS A 190 20.11 -24.07 -9.03
CA HIS A 190 19.40 -23.88 -7.76
C HIS A 190 20.40 -23.64 -6.63
N PRO A 191 20.91 -22.39 -6.50
CA PRO A 191 21.83 -22.02 -5.43
C PRO A 191 21.21 -22.16 -4.03
N PRO A 192 22.03 -22.25 -2.97
CA PRO A 192 21.54 -22.40 -1.61
C PRO A 192 20.80 -21.14 -1.13
N ILE A 193 19.67 -21.37 -0.45
CA ILE A 193 18.89 -20.30 0.21
C ILE A 193 19.47 -19.96 1.58
N ILE A 194 19.98 -20.97 2.31
CA ILE A 194 20.63 -20.82 3.61
C ILE A 194 22.13 -20.66 3.35
N THR A 195 22.70 -19.52 3.74
CA THR A 195 24.08 -19.13 3.44
C THR A 195 24.80 -18.61 4.69
N SER A 196 26.13 -18.63 4.69
CA SER A 196 26.97 -17.97 5.70
C SER A 196 27.41 -16.56 5.29
N SER A 197 27.08 -16.11 4.08
CA SER A 197 27.51 -14.84 3.52
C SER A 197 26.34 -13.91 3.20
N ASP A 198 26.54 -12.62 3.45
CA ASP A 198 25.63 -11.53 3.08
C ASP A 198 25.73 -11.14 1.60
N CYS A 199 26.70 -11.63 0.80
CA CYS A 199 26.87 -11.30 -0.63
C CYS A 199 27.10 -9.80 -0.98
N GLU A 200 26.20 -8.90 -0.59
CA GLU A 200 26.22 -7.45 -0.80
C GLU A 200 26.98 -6.68 0.30
N GLY A 201 27.15 -7.26 1.49
CA GLY A 201 28.11 -6.82 2.52
C GLY A 201 27.72 -5.61 3.38
N ALA A 202 26.45 -5.19 3.33
CA ALA A 202 25.95 -4.02 4.07
C ALA A 202 24.45 -4.12 4.44
N GLY A 203 23.80 -5.25 4.19
CA GLY A 203 22.35 -5.41 4.35
C GLY A 203 21.96 -6.06 5.68
N ASP A 204 20.80 -5.68 6.22
CA ASP A 204 20.18 -6.46 7.28
C ASP A 204 19.76 -7.84 6.72
N VAL A 205 20.27 -8.92 7.33
CA VAL A 205 19.97 -10.32 6.95
C VAL A 205 19.08 -11.03 7.96
N PHE A 206 18.27 -11.98 7.51
CA PHE A 206 17.51 -12.85 8.41
C PHE A 206 18.38 -14.02 8.90
N THR A 207 18.61 -14.10 10.21
CA THR A 207 19.31 -15.23 10.84
C THR A 207 18.42 -16.46 10.97
N VAL A 208 18.95 -17.64 10.64
CA VAL A 208 18.28 -18.94 10.74
C VAL A 208 18.83 -19.71 11.96
N THR A 209 18.01 -19.90 12.99
CA THR A 209 18.35 -20.69 14.17
C THR A 209 17.30 -21.78 14.45
N PRO A 210 17.72 -23.02 14.77
CA PRO A 210 16.79 -24.03 15.26
C PRO A 210 16.34 -23.70 16.67
N GLU A 211 15.07 -23.94 16.99
CA GLU A 211 14.56 -23.80 18.36
C GLU A 211 14.87 -25.06 19.18
N THR A 212 15.78 -24.97 20.15
CA THR A 212 16.06 -26.05 21.10
C THR A 212 15.02 -25.99 22.23
N PRO A 213 14.36 -27.10 22.64
CA PRO A 213 13.46 -27.09 23.79
C PRO A 213 14.19 -26.63 25.05
N ALA A 214 13.55 -25.77 25.85
CA ALA A 214 14.10 -25.00 26.97
C ALA A 214 14.68 -25.80 28.17
N SER A 215 15.02 -27.09 28.01
CA SER A 215 15.41 -27.98 29.11
C SER A 215 16.91 -28.22 29.28
N LYS A 216 17.80 -27.52 28.57
CA LYS A 216 19.25 -27.56 28.87
C LYS A 216 19.90 -26.18 28.72
N PRO A 217 20.43 -25.59 29.81
CA PRO A 217 21.37 -24.49 29.69
C PRO A 217 22.74 -25.08 29.37
N HIS A 218 23.18 -24.99 28.11
CA HIS A 218 24.59 -25.16 27.78
C HIS A 218 25.17 -23.81 27.29
N PRO A 219 26.36 -23.41 27.79
CA PRO A 219 27.00 -22.14 27.49
C PRO A 219 27.92 -22.20 26.25
N ASP A 220 27.62 -23.05 25.26
CA ASP A 220 28.33 -23.09 23.97
C ASP A 220 27.31 -23.16 22.85
N HIS A 221 27.50 -22.34 21.81
CA HIS A 221 26.60 -22.22 20.67
C HIS A 221 26.58 -23.51 19.82
N ASP A 222 25.70 -24.46 20.15
CA ASP A 222 25.34 -25.58 19.26
C ASP A 222 24.52 -25.03 18.07
N PHE A 223 25.19 -24.34 17.13
CA PHE A 223 24.59 -24.01 15.83
C PHE A 223 24.36 -25.32 15.05
N TYR A 224 23.17 -25.52 14.48
CA TYR A 224 22.86 -26.73 13.68
C TYR A 224 23.83 -26.91 12.50
N PHE A 225 24.32 -25.81 11.92
CA PHE A 225 25.30 -25.82 10.84
C PHE A 225 26.72 -25.49 11.31
N ALA A 226 27.04 -25.68 12.60
CA ALA A 226 28.32 -25.34 13.25
C ALA A 226 28.74 -23.85 13.17
N SER A 227 28.05 -23.03 12.38
CA SER A 227 28.21 -21.58 12.25
C SER A 227 26.83 -20.90 12.18
N PRO A 228 26.75 -19.58 12.45
CA PRO A 228 25.57 -18.79 12.08
C PRO A 228 25.27 -18.95 10.59
N LYS A 229 23.98 -19.06 10.25
CA LYS A 229 23.50 -19.07 8.87
C LYS A 229 22.36 -18.07 8.71
N TYR A 230 22.22 -17.56 7.51
CA TYR A 230 21.31 -16.50 7.12
C TYR A 230 20.49 -16.92 5.90
N LEU A 231 19.36 -16.27 5.67
CA LEU A 231 18.67 -16.33 4.39
C LEU A 231 19.38 -15.43 3.38
N THR A 232 19.59 -15.96 2.18
CA THR A 232 20.37 -15.29 1.15
C THR A 232 19.69 -14.00 0.64
N VAL A 233 20.49 -12.94 0.47
CA VAL A 233 20.05 -11.71 -0.20
C VAL A 233 20.21 -11.81 -1.73
N SER A 234 21.14 -12.64 -2.19
CA SER A 234 21.48 -12.85 -3.61
C SER A 234 22.22 -14.18 -3.79
N SER A 235 21.96 -14.86 -4.91
CA SER A 235 22.65 -16.11 -5.26
C SER A 235 23.94 -15.88 -6.05
N GLN A 236 24.31 -14.62 -6.31
CA GLN A 236 25.36 -14.24 -7.26
C GLN A 236 26.68 -14.97 -7.03
N LEU A 237 27.24 -14.95 -5.81
CA LEU A 237 28.55 -15.56 -5.55
C LEU A 237 28.57 -17.06 -5.90
N HIS A 238 27.45 -17.76 -5.69
CA HIS A 238 27.32 -19.17 -6.04
C HIS A 238 27.15 -19.37 -7.55
N LEU A 239 26.44 -18.45 -8.22
CA LEU A 239 26.33 -18.47 -9.68
C LEU A 239 27.68 -18.24 -10.36
N GLU A 240 28.56 -17.40 -9.81
CA GLU A 240 29.94 -17.24 -10.31
C GLU A 240 30.72 -18.57 -10.29
N ALA A 241 30.62 -19.34 -9.20
CA ALA A 241 31.24 -20.65 -9.10
C ALA A 241 30.69 -21.65 -10.15
N LEU A 242 29.38 -21.62 -10.39
CA LEU A 242 28.75 -22.49 -11.38
C LEU A 242 29.03 -22.03 -12.82
N ALA A 243 29.13 -20.73 -13.07
CA ALA A 243 29.46 -20.15 -14.37
C ALA A 243 30.85 -20.59 -14.83
N HIS A 244 31.81 -20.75 -13.92
CA HIS A 244 33.13 -21.30 -14.25
C HIS A 244 33.08 -22.77 -14.73
N SER A 245 31.98 -23.49 -14.46
CA SER A 245 31.81 -24.90 -14.87
C SER A 245 31.07 -25.06 -16.19
N VAL A 246 30.06 -24.23 -16.46
CA VAL A 246 29.17 -24.38 -17.64
C VAL A 246 29.02 -23.09 -18.48
N SER A 247 29.90 -22.13 -18.26
CA SER A 247 29.98 -20.82 -18.92
C SER A 247 28.80 -19.87 -18.66
N ARG A 248 27.56 -20.32 -18.75
CA ARG A 248 26.35 -19.49 -18.64
C ARG A 248 25.36 -20.15 -17.70
N VAL A 249 25.03 -19.47 -16.61
CA VAL A 249 24.10 -19.98 -15.59
C VAL A 249 23.08 -18.93 -15.21
N TRP A 250 21.92 -19.39 -14.76
CA TRP A 250 20.91 -18.51 -14.21
C TRP A 250 20.10 -19.20 -13.11
N ALA A 251 19.49 -18.41 -12.24
CA ALA A 251 18.56 -18.87 -11.23
C ALA A 251 17.36 -17.92 -11.14
N LEU A 252 16.20 -18.49 -10.79
CA LEU A 252 15.03 -17.75 -10.35
C LEU A 252 14.71 -18.22 -8.93
N SER A 253 15.24 -17.48 -7.95
CA SER A 253 15.28 -17.91 -6.55
C SER A 253 14.59 -16.90 -5.64
N PRO A 254 14.00 -17.35 -4.52
CA PRO A 254 13.58 -16.43 -3.47
C PRO A 254 14.82 -15.83 -2.79
N THR A 255 14.81 -14.52 -2.64
CA THR A 255 15.81 -13.72 -1.91
C THR A 255 15.13 -12.97 -0.80
N PHE A 256 15.90 -12.65 0.24
CA PHE A 256 15.38 -12.09 1.48
C PHE A 256 16.14 -10.84 1.88
N ARG A 257 15.42 -9.78 2.24
CA ARG A 257 16.01 -8.54 2.77
C ARG A 257 15.32 -8.22 4.09
N ALA A 258 16.09 -8.08 5.18
CA ALA A 258 15.55 -7.77 6.50
C ALA A 258 15.44 -6.26 6.76
N GLU A 259 15.59 -5.44 5.71
CA GLU A 259 15.35 -4.00 5.75
C GLU A 259 13.95 -3.67 6.27
N LYS A 260 13.86 -2.70 7.19
CA LYS A 260 12.59 -2.27 7.79
C LYS A 260 11.89 -1.23 6.91
N SER A 261 11.71 -1.56 5.62
CA SER A 261 11.08 -0.69 4.62
C SER A 261 9.67 -1.15 4.30
N ASP A 262 8.64 -0.40 4.73
CA ASP A 262 7.23 -0.68 4.43
C ASP A 262 6.69 0.28 3.36
N THR A 263 7.16 0.10 2.13
CA THR A 263 6.75 0.92 0.97
C THR A 263 6.00 0.08 -0.06
N ALA A 264 5.38 0.69 -1.08
CA ALA A 264 4.71 -0.02 -2.17
C ALA A 264 5.65 -0.86 -3.06
N ARG A 265 6.97 -0.74 -2.91
CA ARG A 265 8.00 -1.31 -3.80
C ARG A 265 8.91 -2.36 -3.14
N HIS A 266 8.85 -2.48 -1.81
CA HIS A 266 9.72 -3.36 -1.03
C HIS A 266 8.95 -4.58 -0.49
N LEU A 267 9.63 -5.74 -0.47
CA LEU A 267 9.19 -6.99 0.14
C LEU A 267 10.37 -7.58 0.90
N SER A 268 10.10 -8.21 2.05
CA SER A 268 11.13 -8.95 2.79
C SER A 268 11.48 -10.29 2.14
N GLU A 269 10.60 -10.80 1.28
CA GLU A 269 10.79 -12.01 0.50
C GLU A 269 10.28 -11.73 -0.92
N PHE A 270 11.18 -11.78 -1.89
CA PHE A 270 10.89 -11.55 -3.31
C PHE A 270 11.66 -12.54 -4.18
N TYR A 271 11.33 -12.63 -5.45
CA TYR A 271 12.05 -13.45 -6.40
C TYR A 271 13.04 -12.59 -7.19
N MET A 272 14.26 -13.06 -7.28
CA MET A 272 15.30 -12.48 -8.11
C MET A 272 15.59 -13.44 -9.26
N LEU A 273 15.64 -12.90 -10.49
CA LEU A 273 16.24 -13.60 -11.62
C LEU A 273 17.69 -13.16 -11.70
N GLU A 274 18.62 -14.08 -11.52
CA GLU A 274 20.05 -13.80 -11.51
C GLU A 274 20.70 -14.62 -12.62
N ALA A 275 21.58 -14.01 -13.42
CA ALA A 275 22.31 -14.69 -14.47
C ALA A 275 23.77 -14.28 -14.46
N GLU A 276 24.66 -15.24 -14.73
CA GLU A 276 26.10 -15.07 -14.71
C GLU A 276 26.73 -15.70 -15.95
N LEU A 277 27.67 -14.98 -16.56
CA LEU A 277 28.36 -15.35 -17.80
C LEU A 277 29.87 -15.30 -17.60
N ALA A 278 30.53 -16.43 -17.78
CA ALA A 278 31.96 -16.52 -17.90
C ALA A 278 32.42 -16.19 -19.33
N PHE A 279 33.69 -15.78 -19.46
CA PHE A 279 34.33 -15.39 -20.73
C PHE A 279 33.68 -14.15 -21.37
N VAL A 280 33.32 -13.18 -20.55
CA VAL A 280 32.78 -11.88 -20.97
C VAL A 280 33.76 -10.80 -20.55
N ASP A 281 34.19 -9.98 -21.49
CA ASP A 281 35.21 -8.94 -21.25
C ASP A 281 34.60 -7.54 -21.05
N ARG A 282 33.37 -7.32 -21.53
CA ARG A 282 32.75 -5.99 -21.57
C ARG A 282 31.38 -5.99 -20.89
N LEU A 283 31.12 -4.92 -20.13
CA LEU A 283 29.81 -4.67 -19.53
C LEU A 283 28.69 -4.59 -20.59
N ASP A 284 29.01 -4.14 -21.80
CA ASP A 284 28.08 -4.08 -22.92
C ASP A 284 27.45 -5.43 -23.24
N ASP A 285 28.20 -6.53 -23.16
CA ASP A 285 27.67 -7.86 -23.46
C ASP A 285 26.61 -8.29 -22.43
N VAL A 286 26.78 -7.89 -21.17
CA VAL A 286 25.81 -8.13 -20.09
C VAL A 286 24.57 -7.26 -20.28
N MET A 287 24.75 -5.97 -20.62
CA MET A 287 23.64 -5.07 -20.92
C MET A 287 22.84 -5.51 -22.16
N ASP A 288 23.52 -5.97 -23.21
CA ASP A 288 22.91 -6.49 -24.44
C ASP A 288 22.04 -7.72 -24.16
N LEU A 289 22.48 -8.60 -23.25
CA LEU A 289 21.69 -9.75 -22.80
C LEU A 289 20.42 -9.30 -22.07
N VAL A 290 20.53 -8.38 -21.10
CA VAL A 290 19.35 -7.86 -20.37
C VAL A 290 18.36 -7.19 -21.34
N GLU A 291 18.89 -6.37 -22.24
CA GLU A 291 18.11 -5.64 -23.24
C GLU A 291 17.38 -6.60 -24.19
N SER A 292 18.09 -7.56 -24.77
CA SER A 292 17.49 -8.52 -25.71
C SER A 292 16.51 -9.49 -25.04
N MET A 293 16.77 -9.92 -23.79
CA MET A 293 15.88 -10.76 -23.00
C MET A 293 14.54 -10.06 -22.71
N LEU A 294 14.58 -8.83 -22.21
CA LEU A 294 13.38 -8.06 -21.89
C LEU A 294 12.62 -7.62 -23.14
N ARG A 295 13.33 -7.33 -24.24
CA ARG A 295 12.73 -7.07 -25.56
C ARG A 295 11.96 -8.28 -26.07
N ALA A 296 12.57 -9.47 -26.05
CA ALA A 296 11.93 -10.72 -26.45
C ALA A 296 10.69 -11.02 -25.59
N LEU A 297 10.79 -10.80 -24.27
CA LEU A 297 9.66 -10.95 -23.35
C LEU A 297 8.50 -10.00 -23.69
N ALA A 298 8.79 -8.72 -23.93
CA ALA A 298 7.78 -7.72 -24.26
C ALA A 298 7.09 -8.00 -25.60
N SER A 299 7.86 -8.34 -26.65
CA SER A 299 7.32 -8.74 -27.95
C SER A 299 6.45 -10.00 -27.84
N GLY A 300 6.92 -11.01 -27.10
CA GLY A 300 6.13 -12.20 -26.83
C GLY A 300 4.83 -11.86 -26.11
N LEU A 301 4.90 -11.04 -25.05
CA LEU A 301 3.74 -10.64 -24.25
C LEU A 301 2.69 -9.91 -25.11
N GLN A 302 3.10 -8.97 -25.98
CA GLN A 302 2.20 -8.25 -26.91
C GLN A 302 1.40 -9.20 -27.81
N SER A 303 2.00 -10.31 -28.24
CA SER A 303 1.35 -11.34 -29.09
C SER A 303 0.59 -12.41 -28.31
N SER A 304 0.60 -12.35 -26.98
CA SER A 304 0.02 -13.38 -26.12
C SER A 304 -1.38 -13.01 -25.65
N ARG A 305 -2.21 -14.03 -25.41
CA ARG A 305 -3.54 -13.87 -24.78
C ARG A 305 -3.48 -13.12 -23.44
N VAL A 306 -2.44 -13.38 -22.65
CA VAL A 306 -2.26 -12.70 -21.35
C VAL A 306 -2.02 -11.21 -21.57
N GLY A 307 -1.22 -10.84 -22.58
CA GLY A 307 -0.98 -9.46 -22.94
C GLY A 307 -2.24 -8.75 -23.43
N GLU A 308 -3.00 -9.39 -24.34
CA GLU A 308 -4.29 -8.87 -24.82
C GLU A 308 -5.26 -8.60 -23.66
N GLU A 309 -5.41 -9.55 -22.73
CA GLU A 309 -6.28 -9.40 -21.57
C GLU A 309 -5.80 -8.29 -20.62
N LEU A 310 -4.49 -8.10 -20.44
CA LEU A 310 -3.92 -7.02 -19.62
C LEU A 310 -4.17 -5.64 -20.22
N LEU A 311 -3.96 -5.49 -21.53
CA LEU A 311 -4.24 -4.25 -22.25
C LEU A 311 -5.75 -3.93 -22.22
N GLY A 312 -6.59 -4.94 -22.42
CA GLY A 312 -8.05 -4.80 -22.37
C GLY A 312 -8.62 -4.58 -20.96
N ALA A 313 -7.91 -4.95 -19.89
CA ALA A 313 -8.29 -4.61 -18.52
C ALA A 313 -8.07 -3.11 -18.25
N HIS A 314 -6.90 -2.57 -18.62
CA HIS A 314 -6.56 -1.16 -18.40
C HIS A 314 -7.38 -0.20 -19.27
N ALA A 315 -7.80 -0.63 -20.46
CA ALA A 315 -8.70 0.18 -21.30
C ALA A 315 -10.08 0.40 -20.65
N ARG A 316 -10.60 -0.58 -19.88
CA ARG A 316 -11.93 -0.50 -19.24
C ARG A 316 -11.95 0.39 -18.01
N ASP A 317 -10.85 0.45 -17.25
CA ASP A 317 -10.75 1.34 -16.09
C ASP A 317 -10.79 2.84 -16.50
N LEU A 318 -10.36 3.17 -17.72
CA LEU A 318 -10.44 4.53 -18.28
C LEU A 318 -11.88 4.91 -18.68
N ASP A 319 -12.66 3.95 -19.18
CA ASP A 319 -14.06 4.16 -19.59
C ASP A 319 -15.00 4.31 -18.37
N ASP A 320 -14.79 3.54 -17.30
CA ASP A 320 -15.58 3.61 -16.06
C ASP A 320 -15.23 4.85 -15.19
N ALA A 321 -14.04 5.44 -15.37
CA ALA A 321 -13.63 6.69 -14.72
C ALA A 321 -14.22 7.96 -15.37
N GLY A 322 -15.05 7.83 -16.42
CA GLY A 322 -15.81 8.94 -17.00
C GLY A 322 -15.03 9.83 -17.97
N ALA A 323 -13.94 9.35 -18.57
CA ALA A 323 -13.24 10.06 -19.65
C ALA A 323 -13.96 9.88 -21.00
N ARG A 324 -15.20 10.38 -21.11
CA ARG A 324 -15.91 10.50 -22.40
C ARG A 324 -15.92 11.96 -22.84
N ASP A 325 -14.76 12.51 -23.17
CA ASP A 325 -14.71 13.59 -24.16
C ASP A 325 -14.58 12.97 -25.54
N HIS A 326 -15.74 12.83 -26.18
CA HIS A 326 -15.86 12.58 -27.61
C HIS A 326 -15.38 13.83 -28.35
N ASP A 327 -14.09 13.92 -28.65
CA ASP A 327 -13.54 14.64 -29.82
C ASP A 327 -12.00 14.52 -29.85
N SER A 328 -11.48 13.34 -30.16
CA SER A 328 -10.24 13.23 -30.96
C SER A 328 -10.12 11.83 -31.56
N ALA A 329 -10.29 11.78 -32.88
CA ALA A 329 -10.02 10.60 -33.68
C ALA A 329 -8.50 10.38 -33.79
N ALA A 330 -7.90 9.71 -32.80
CA ALA A 330 -6.70 8.87 -32.89
C ALA A 330 -6.37 8.33 -31.49
N MET A 331 -6.49 7.02 -31.31
CA MET A 331 -6.33 6.34 -30.02
C MET A 331 -4.98 6.62 -29.37
N ALA A 332 -4.98 7.24 -28.17
CA ALA A 332 -3.82 7.20 -27.29
C ALA A 332 -3.59 5.74 -26.86
N PRO A 333 -2.41 5.14 -27.13
CA PRO A 333 -2.10 3.82 -26.60
C PRO A 333 -2.15 3.90 -25.09
N THR A 334 -2.77 2.90 -24.44
CA THR A 334 -2.78 2.76 -22.98
C THR A 334 -1.35 2.94 -22.47
N THR A 335 -1.15 3.62 -21.34
CA THR A 335 0.19 3.85 -20.75
C THR A 335 1.01 2.56 -20.68
N LEU A 336 0.33 1.43 -20.45
CA LEU A 336 0.90 0.08 -20.46
C LEU A 336 1.43 -0.36 -21.84
N ALA A 337 0.66 -0.13 -22.92
CA ALA A 337 1.12 -0.43 -24.27
C ALA A 337 2.37 0.37 -24.66
N ARG A 338 2.44 1.66 -24.25
CA ARG A 338 3.65 2.48 -24.49
C ARG A 338 4.86 1.96 -23.73
N ARG A 339 4.69 1.51 -22.47
CA ARG A 339 5.77 0.87 -21.70
C ARG A 339 6.32 -0.36 -22.42
N TRP A 340 5.42 -1.24 -22.89
CA TRP A 340 5.86 -2.42 -23.65
C TRP A 340 6.51 -2.04 -24.97
N GLN A 341 6.01 -1.01 -25.64
CA GLN A 341 6.61 -0.51 -26.87
C GLN A 341 8.02 0.05 -26.60
N GLY A 342 8.25 0.76 -25.49
CA GLY A 342 9.58 1.22 -25.08
C GLY A 342 10.57 0.10 -24.75
N LEU A 343 10.09 -1.08 -24.32
CA LEU A 343 10.93 -2.28 -24.24
C LEU A 343 11.29 -2.85 -25.62
N VAL A 344 10.41 -2.66 -26.62
CA VAL A 344 10.54 -3.20 -27.97
C VAL A 344 11.32 -2.27 -28.91
N ASP A 345 11.29 -0.96 -28.66
CA ASP A 345 11.86 0.06 -29.53
C ASP A 345 13.33 0.36 -29.23
N GLY A 346 14.08 0.61 -30.30
CA GLY A 346 15.41 1.25 -30.29
C GLY A 346 16.49 0.59 -29.44
N PRO A 347 17.76 1.05 -29.54
CA PRO A 347 18.75 0.79 -28.50
C PRO A 347 18.40 1.62 -27.26
N TRP A 348 18.53 1.03 -26.08
CA TRP A 348 18.28 1.75 -24.83
C TRP A 348 19.42 2.72 -24.52
N PRO A 349 19.12 3.96 -24.07
CA PRO A 349 20.17 4.90 -23.67
C PRO A 349 21.07 4.33 -22.58
N ARG A 350 22.39 4.46 -22.77
CA ARG A 350 23.42 4.10 -21.79
C ARG A 350 24.17 5.37 -21.40
N ILE A 351 24.08 5.77 -20.14
CA ILE A 351 24.72 6.99 -19.62
C ILE A 351 25.55 6.65 -18.40
N THR A 352 26.73 7.27 -18.25
CA THR A 352 27.53 7.15 -17.02
C THR A 352 26.85 7.86 -15.86
N TYR A 353 27.13 7.45 -14.62
CA TYR A 353 26.68 8.10 -13.39
C TYR A 353 27.02 9.60 -13.36
N ASP A 354 28.24 9.97 -13.76
CA ASP A 354 28.64 11.37 -13.83
C ASP A 354 27.75 12.18 -14.78
N ARG A 355 27.42 11.61 -15.94
CA ARG A 355 26.49 12.22 -16.89
C ARG A 355 25.09 12.33 -16.30
N ALA A 356 24.63 11.32 -15.56
CA ALA A 356 23.34 11.35 -14.88
C ALA A 356 23.25 12.50 -13.87
N ILE A 357 24.26 12.68 -13.01
CA ILE A 357 24.32 13.79 -12.05
C ILE A 357 24.37 15.15 -12.76
N GLN A 358 25.14 15.28 -13.84
CA GLN A 358 25.17 16.52 -14.64
C GLN A 358 23.80 16.87 -15.23
N LEU A 359 23.06 15.89 -15.76
CA LEU A 359 21.72 16.09 -16.30
C LEU A 359 20.74 16.56 -15.22
N LEU A 360 20.80 15.96 -14.03
CA LEU A 360 19.99 16.35 -12.88
C LEU A 360 20.30 17.78 -12.42
N LYS A 361 21.57 18.13 -12.25
CA LYS A 361 22.01 19.48 -11.88
C LYS A 361 21.59 20.52 -12.92
N HIS A 362 21.69 20.18 -14.20
CA HIS A 362 21.26 21.06 -15.28
C HIS A 362 19.74 21.28 -15.28
N ALA A 363 18.94 20.24 -15.03
CA ALA A 363 17.48 20.35 -14.91
C ALA A 363 17.06 21.26 -13.75
N VAL A 364 17.77 21.19 -12.61
CA VAL A 364 17.56 22.09 -11.47
C VAL A 364 17.97 23.53 -11.82
N ALA A 365 19.13 23.72 -12.45
CA ALA A 365 19.61 25.05 -12.84
C ALA A 365 18.68 25.76 -13.85
N GLN A 366 18.03 25.00 -14.73
CA GLN A 366 17.05 25.52 -15.69
C GLN A 366 15.64 25.70 -15.11
N GLY A 367 15.40 25.28 -13.86
CA GLY A 367 14.08 25.31 -13.23
C GLY A 367 13.07 24.32 -13.85
N VAL A 368 13.55 23.31 -14.58
CA VAL A 368 12.72 22.26 -15.19
C VAL A 368 12.25 21.25 -14.15
N ALA A 369 13.09 20.95 -13.16
CA ALA A 369 12.78 20.03 -12.07
C ALA A 369 13.22 20.61 -10.72
N ARG A 370 12.49 20.24 -9.67
CA ARG A 370 12.87 20.50 -8.27
C ARG A 370 12.87 19.16 -7.55
N PHE A 371 13.99 18.85 -6.91
CA PHE A 371 14.19 17.64 -6.14
C PHE A 371 14.21 17.98 -4.65
N ASP A 372 13.70 17.08 -3.82
CA ASP A 372 13.77 17.19 -2.36
C ASP A 372 15.21 16.95 -1.89
N HIS A 373 15.92 16.04 -2.54
CA HIS A 373 17.32 15.72 -2.36
C HIS A 373 18.14 16.34 -3.49
N ALA A 374 19.11 17.18 -3.16
CA ALA A 374 19.97 17.78 -4.17
C ALA A 374 20.83 16.70 -4.85
N PRO A 375 20.97 16.70 -6.18
CA PRO A 375 21.81 15.73 -6.88
C PRO A 375 23.29 15.98 -6.55
N ASP A 376 23.91 15.04 -5.83
CA ASP A 376 25.32 15.04 -5.43
C ASP A 376 26.02 13.79 -5.95
N HIS A 377 27.32 13.88 -6.26
CA HIS A 377 28.10 12.71 -6.67
C HIS A 377 28.34 11.74 -5.50
N LYS A 378 28.16 12.15 -4.23
CA LYS A 378 28.46 11.37 -3.02
C LYS A 378 27.29 10.57 -2.44
N ASP A 379 26.06 10.98 -2.69
CA ASP A 379 24.88 10.42 -2.01
C ASP A 379 24.13 9.37 -2.87
N GLY A 380 24.65 9.06 -4.06
CA GLY A 380 23.99 8.16 -5.01
C GLY A 380 22.77 8.79 -5.67
N LEU A 381 22.01 7.97 -6.42
CA LEU A 381 20.74 8.40 -7.01
C LEU A 381 19.59 8.07 -6.06
N HIS A 382 18.81 9.07 -5.70
CA HIS A 382 17.54 8.86 -5.01
C HIS A 382 16.43 8.50 -6.00
N THR A 383 15.35 7.90 -5.50
CA THR A 383 14.20 7.47 -6.31
C THR A 383 13.62 8.57 -7.20
N GLU A 384 13.60 9.82 -6.73
CA GLU A 384 13.13 10.95 -7.55
C GLU A 384 14.07 11.27 -8.72
N HIS A 385 15.39 11.08 -8.53
CA HIS A 385 16.41 11.25 -9.55
C HIS A 385 16.30 10.15 -10.59
N GLU A 386 16.18 8.89 -10.15
CA GLU A 386 15.99 7.74 -11.03
C GLU A 386 14.75 7.88 -11.89
N ARG A 387 13.63 8.30 -11.29
CA ARG A 387 12.38 8.56 -12.01
C ARG A 387 12.55 9.64 -13.07
N TYR A 388 13.19 10.75 -12.72
CA TYR A 388 13.45 11.82 -13.68
C TYR A 388 14.33 11.36 -14.83
N LEU A 389 15.38 10.59 -14.56
CA LEU A 389 16.28 10.05 -15.59
C LEU A 389 15.55 9.09 -16.53
N ALA A 390 14.74 8.18 -15.98
CA ALA A 390 13.94 7.26 -16.78
C ALA A 390 12.99 8.01 -17.74
N ASP A 391 12.37 9.10 -17.29
CA ASP A 391 11.44 9.89 -18.11
C ASP A 391 12.18 10.79 -19.12
N ALA A 392 13.17 11.57 -18.66
CA ALA A 392 13.83 12.59 -19.46
C ALA A 392 14.82 12.01 -20.47
N VAL A 393 15.55 10.95 -20.09
CA VAL A 393 16.56 10.30 -20.94
C VAL A 393 15.93 9.17 -21.74
N GLY A 394 15.10 8.36 -21.08
CA GLY A 394 14.50 7.16 -21.69
C GLY A 394 13.42 7.48 -22.72
N GLN A 395 12.69 8.59 -22.56
CA GLN A 395 11.60 9.00 -23.44
C GLN A 395 10.60 7.86 -23.72
N GLY A 396 10.33 7.05 -22.69
CA GLY A 396 9.47 5.86 -22.75
C GLY A 396 10.22 4.52 -22.80
N SER A 397 11.51 4.51 -23.11
CA SER A 397 12.38 3.33 -23.10
C SER A 397 13.17 3.22 -21.77
N PRO A 398 13.63 2.02 -21.37
CA PRO A 398 14.55 1.87 -20.25
C PRO A 398 15.87 2.62 -20.45
N VAL A 399 16.55 2.96 -19.35
CA VAL A 399 17.85 3.65 -19.36
C VAL A 399 18.85 2.88 -18.51
N PHE A 400 20.01 2.58 -19.06
CA PHE A 400 21.15 2.10 -18.28
C PHE A 400 21.93 3.28 -17.72
N VAL A 401 22.13 3.30 -16.40
CA VAL A 401 23.12 4.16 -15.74
C VAL A 401 24.34 3.31 -15.40
N THR A 402 25.53 3.69 -15.86
CA THR A 402 26.76 2.90 -15.73
C THR A 402 27.83 3.60 -14.89
N ASP A 403 28.89 2.89 -14.52
CA ASP A 403 30.11 3.49 -13.96
C ASP A 403 29.89 4.25 -12.65
N TYR A 404 29.26 3.59 -11.66
CA TYR A 404 29.04 4.19 -10.35
C TYR A 404 30.34 4.31 -9.54
N PRO A 405 30.42 5.27 -8.60
CA PRO A 405 31.52 5.38 -7.67
C PRO A 405 31.76 4.10 -6.88
N ARG A 406 33.02 3.67 -6.78
CA ARG A 406 33.42 2.39 -6.17
C ARG A 406 32.95 2.23 -4.73
N ASN A 407 32.95 3.32 -3.95
CA ASN A 407 32.56 3.32 -2.54
C ASN A 407 31.06 3.14 -2.29
N MET A 408 30.22 3.18 -3.34
CA MET A 408 28.77 3.00 -3.25
C MET A 408 28.31 1.62 -3.73
N LYS A 409 29.23 0.80 -4.24
CA LYS A 409 28.92 -0.47 -4.88
C LYS A 409 29.68 -1.62 -4.18
N PRO A 410 29.13 -2.84 -4.19
CA PRO A 410 29.75 -3.98 -3.52
C PRO A 410 31.19 -4.32 -3.96
N PHE A 411 31.93 -4.97 -3.06
CA PHE A 411 33.34 -5.30 -3.21
C PHE A 411 33.71 -6.12 -4.45
N TYR A 412 32.77 -6.90 -5.00
CA TYR A 412 32.99 -7.86 -6.09
C TYR A 412 33.04 -7.22 -7.49
N MET A 413 32.71 -5.93 -7.64
CA MET A 413 32.64 -5.26 -8.94
C MET A 413 34.03 -4.86 -9.45
N SER A 414 34.34 -5.14 -10.72
CA SER A 414 35.63 -4.75 -11.31
C SER A 414 35.67 -3.24 -11.60
N PRO A 415 36.85 -2.58 -11.51
CA PRO A 415 37.03 -1.19 -11.92
C PRO A 415 36.61 -0.93 -13.38
N SER A 416 36.10 0.27 -13.65
CA SER A 416 35.80 0.71 -15.02
C SER A 416 37.08 0.89 -15.85
N ALA A 417 37.00 0.64 -17.16
CA ALA A 417 38.15 0.73 -18.07
C ALA A 417 38.81 2.12 -18.10
N ASP A 418 38.01 3.19 -17.94
CA ASP A 418 38.46 4.58 -17.95
C ASP A 418 38.85 5.14 -16.57
N ALA A 419 39.00 4.29 -15.54
CA ALA A 419 39.42 4.71 -14.21
C ALA A 419 40.89 5.20 -14.13
N ALA A 420 41.62 5.15 -15.25
CA ALA A 420 43.04 5.52 -15.34
C ALA A 420 43.31 7.00 -15.70
N ASP A 421 42.28 7.82 -15.87
CA ASP A 421 42.45 9.26 -16.08
C ASP A 421 42.49 10.00 -14.72
N ASP A 422 43.64 10.58 -14.37
CA ASP A 422 43.93 11.35 -13.13
C ASP A 422 43.00 12.57 -12.89
N ALA A 423 41.99 12.77 -13.73
CA ALA A 423 41.05 13.90 -13.70
C ALA A 423 39.69 13.61 -13.03
N ARG A 424 39.38 12.36 -12.64
CA ARG A 424 38.10 12.02 -11.97
C ARG A 424 38.20 12.19 -10.44
N GLU A 425 37.16 12.76 -9.83
CA GLU A 425 37.09 12.97 -8.36
C GLU A 425 37.07 11.67 -7.54
N ALA A 426 36.57 10.56 -8.10
CA ALA A 426 36.49 9.27 -7.44
C ALA A 426 36.61 8.10 -8.44
N PRO A 427 37.23 6.96 -8.06
CA PRO A 427 37.29 5.76 -8.89
C PRO A 427 35.89 5.14 -9.08
N THR A 428 35.65 4.59 -10.27
CA THR A 428 34.35 4.01 -10.67
C THR A 428 34.46 2.51 -10.94
N VAL A 429 33.34 1.80 -10.86
CA VAL A 429 33.24 0.35 -11.13
C VAL A 429 32.38 0.07 -12.36
N SER A 430 32.74 -0.98 -13.09
CA SER A 430 32.05 -1.42 -14.30
C SER A 430 30.75 -2.13 -13.93
N CYS A 431 29.74 -1.34 -13.64
CA CYS A 431 28.39 -1.77 -13.27
C CYS A 431 27.33 -0.99 -14.05
N PHE A 432 26.10 -1.49 -14.01
CA PHE A 432 24.93 -0.76 -14.46
C PHE A 432 23.75 -0.94 -13.51
N ASP A 433 22.90 0.07 -13.45
CA ASP A 433 21.53 -0.02 -12.95
C ASP A 433 20.59 0.27 -14.13
N LEU A 434 19.59 -0.59 -14.36
CA LEU A 434 18.57 -0.43 -15.40
C LEU A 434 17.34 0.25 -14.81
N LEU A 435 17.11 1.49 -15.22
CA LEU A 435 15.99 2.31 -14.78
C LEU A 435 14.83 2.20 -15.75
N VAL A 436 13.63 1.97 -15.22
CA VAL A 436 12.38 2.01 -16.00
C VAL A 436 11.40 3.02 -15.40
N PRO A 437 10.50 3.61 -16.22
CA PRO A 437 9.49 4.55 -15.73
C PRO A 437 8.65 3.97 -14.58
N ASP A 438 8.31 4.82 -13.61
CA ASP A 438 7.53 4.55 -12.40
C ASP A 438 8.13 3.58 -11.36
N ILE A 439 8.74 2.48 -11.80
CA ILE A 439 9.34 1.46 -10.92
C ILE A 439 10.77 1.83 -10.51
N CYS A 440 11.46 2.64 -11.31
CA CYS A 440 12.86 3.03 -11.15
C CYS A 440 13.79 1.83 -11.40
N GLU A 441 14.72 1.50 -10.49
CA GLU A 441 15.63 0.36 -10.67
C GLU A 441 14.90 -0.99 -10.83
N LEU A 442 15.07 -1.60 -12.01
CA LEU A 442 14.52 -2.91 -12.36
C LEU A 442 15.55 -4.04 -12.27
N ALA A 443 16.80 -3.77 -12.67
CA ALA A 443 17.90 -4.72 -12.64
C ALA A 443 19.22 -3.99 -12.34
N GLY A 444 20.11 -4.65 -11.62
CA GLY A 444 21.48 -4.20 -11.37
C GLY A 444 22.46 -5.27 -11.79
N GLY A 445 23.60 -4.88 -12.38
CA GLY A 445 24.60 -5.83 -12.86
C GLY A 445 25.99 -5.24 -12.91
N SER A 446 26.99 -6.11 -13.04
CA SER A 446 28.38 -5.67 -13.16
C SER A 446 29.28 -6.72 -13.79
N MET A 447 30.43 -6.24 -14.26
CA MET A 447 31.61 -7.07 -14.44
C MET A 447 32.21 -7.41 -13.07
N ARG A 448 32.68 -8.64 -12.91
CA ARG A 448 33.22 -9.13 -11.65
C ARG A 448 34.74 -8.98 -11.61
N GLU A 449 35.27 -8.64 -10.45
CA GLU A 449 36.72 -8.57 -10.26
C GLU A 449 37.31 -10.00 -10.27
N HIS A 450 37.95 -10.35 -11.37
CA HIS A 450 38.55 -11.67 -11.61
C HIS A 450 40.03 -11.73 -11.20
N ARG A 451 40.66 -10.59 -10.89
CA ARG A 451 42.07 -10.55 -10.46
C ARG A 451 42.14 -10.68 -8.95
N LEU A 452 42.77 -11.75 -8.48
CA LEU A 452 42.85 -12.07 -7.05
C LEU A 452 43.35 -10.90 -6.19
N ALA A 453 44.46 -10.26 -6.58
CA ALA A 453 45.06 -9.19 -5.78
C ALA A 453 44.15 -7.95 -5.65
N GLU A 454 43.44 -7.60 -6.72
CA GLU A 454 42.50 -6.46 -6.71
C GLU A 454 41.23 -6.80 -5.94
N LEU A 455 40.71 -8.02 -6.08
CA LEU A 455 39.58 -8.51 -5.30
C LEU A 455 39.90 -8.52 -3.80
N SER A 456 41.07 -9.05 -3.40
CA SER A 456 41.50 -9.05 -2.00
C SER A 456 41.60 -7.63 -1.45
N ARG A 457 42.20 -6.69 -2.19
CA ARG A 457 42.24 -5.27 -1.79
C ARG A 457 40.84 -4.67 -1.64
N SER A 458 39.94 -4.97 -2.58
CA SER A 458 38.54 -4.52 -2.52
C SER A 458 37.82 -5.06 -1.27
N MET A 459 38.03 -6.34 -0.93
CA MET A 459 37.47 -6.96 0.27
C MET A 459 37.99 -6.30 1.55
N GLU A 460 39.30 -5.98 1.60
CA GLU A 460 39.90 -5.23 2.72
C GLU A 460 39.25 -3.85 2.88
N GLU A 461 39.13 -3.08 1.79
CA GLU A 461 38.50 -1.75 1.80
C GLU A 461 37.05 -1.77 2.29
N HIS A 462 36.32 -2.87 2.07
CA HIS A 462 34.93 -3.07 2.51
C HIS A 462 34.82 -3.71 3.90
N GLY A 463 35.92 -3.82 4.66
CA GLY A 463 35.90 -4.35 6.02
C GLY A 463 35.76 -5.89 6.10
N LEU A 464 35.94 -6.60 4.99
CA LEU A 464 35.89 -8.07 4.92
C LEU A 464 37.24 -8.72 5.28
N HIS A 465 38.09 -8.05 6.07
CA HIS A 465 39.40 -8.56 6.51
C HIS A 465 39.32 -9.94 7.17
N HIS A 466 38.30 -10.16 8.00
CA HIS A 466 38.06 -11.45 8.68
C HIS A 466 37.71 -12.59 7.71
N ALA A 467 37.28 -12.30 6.49
CA ALA A 467 37.03 -13.30 5.45
C ALA A 467 38.30 -13.70 4.67
N LEU A 468 39.40 -12.93 4.81
CA LEU A 468 40.69 -13.14 4.13
C LEU A 468 41.69 -13.90 5.00
N THR A 469 41.72 -13.62 6.31
CA THR A 469 42.59 -14.30 7.27
C THR A 469 41.82 -15.47 7.87
N GLY A 470 42.11 -16.69 7.40
CA GLY A 470 41.61 -17.91 8.01
C GLY A 470 42.23 -18.14 9.40
N ASP A 471 41.92 -17.28 10.37
CA ASP A 471 42.29 -17.48 11.77
C ASP A 471 41.47 -18.66 12.31
N ALA A 472 42.07 -19.85 12.18
CA ALA A 472 41.49 -21.14 12.53
C ALA A 472 41.13 -21.29 14.02
N GLU A 473 41.52 -20.35 14.87
CA GLU A 473 41.30 -20.41 16.32
C GLU A 473 39.99 -19.75 16.79
N THR A 474 39.32 -18.93 15.96
CA THR A 474 38.12 -18.17 16.41
C THR A 474 36.88 -18.27 15.52
N GLN A 475 36.95 -18.83 14.30
CA GLN A 475 35.77 -19.02 13.45
C GLN A 475 35.68 -20.38 12.73
N PRO A 476 34.46 -20.92 12.53
CA PRO A 476 34.24 -22.11 11.70
C PRO A 476 34.66 -21.85 10.24
N SER A 477 35.31 -22.83 9.60
CA SER A 477 35.81 -22.76 8.21
C SER A 477 34.76 -22.29 7.17
N ASP A 478 33.49 -22.54 7.46
CA ASP A 478 32.32 -22.23 6.63
C ASP A 478 31.93 -20.74 6.57
N ALA A 479 32.50 -19.89 7.43
CA ALA A 479 32.27 -18.44 7.43
C ALA A 479 33.26 -17.68 6.52
N SER A 480 34.34 -18.34 6.09
CA SER A 480 35.34 -17.73 5.22
C SER A 480 34.86 -17.67 3.76
N LEU A 481 35.06 -16.53 3.09
CA LEU A 481 34.88 -16.40 1.63
C LEU A 481 36.07 -16.98 0.86
N GLN A 482 36.80 -17.92 1.46
CA GLN A 482 38.00 -18.52 0.89
C GLN A 482 37.70 -19.25 -0.42
N TRP A 483 36.56 -19.95 -0.49
CA TRP A 483 36.10 -20.61 -1.71
C TRP A 483 35.85 -19.63 -2.86
N TYR A 484 35.42 -18.39 -2.54
CA TYR A 484 35.17 -17.35 -3.54
C TYR A 484 36.49 -16.78 -4.09
N LEU A 485 37.52 -16.63 -3.24
CA LEU A 485 38.88 -16.30 -3.68
C LEU A 485 39.50 -17.42 -4.52
N ASP A 486 39.19 -18.69 -4.24
CA ASP A 486 39.70 -19.83 -5.02
C ASP A 486 39.20 -19.80 -6.47
N LEU A 487 38.01 -19.23 -6.72
CA LEU A 487 37.53 -18.96 -8.09
C LEU A 487 38.49 -18.04 -8.86
N ARG A 488 39.27 -17.20 -8.16
CA ARG A 488 40.28 -16.30 -8.74
C ARG A 488 41.68 -16.92 -8.80
N ARG A 489 41.91 -18.08 -8.15
CA ARG A 489 43.18 -18.81 -8.17
C ARG A 489 43.24 -19.86 -9.27
N TYR A 490 42.14 -20.59 -9.48
CA TYR A 490 42.10 -21.76 -10.34
C TYR A 490 41.38 -21.47 -11.65
N GLY A 491 42.09 -20.84 -12.59
CA GLY A 491 41.56 -20.58 -13.93
C GLY A 491 40.49 -19.47 -13.95
N SER A 492 40.78 -18.33 -13.29
CA SER A 492 39.88 -17.18 -13.34
C SER A 492 39.81 -16.58 -14.72
N VAL A 493 38.62 -16.10 -15.08
CA VAL A 493 38.33 -15.49 -16.39
C VAL A 493 37.54 -14.20 -16.17
N PRO A 494 37.60 -13.24 -17.11
CA PRO A 494 36.63 -12.15 -17.15
C PRO A 494 35.20 -12.70 -17.23
N HIS A 495 34.33 -12.19 -16.36
CA HIS A 495 32.94 -12.63 -16.24
C HIS A 495 32.08 -11.49 -15.70
N GLY A 496 30.79 -11.57 -15.97
CA GLY A 496 29.81 -10.57 -15.55
C GLY A 496 28.42 -11.16 -15.44
N GLY A 497 27.55 -10.44 -14.75
CA GLY A 497 26.19 -10.89 -14.52
C GLY A 497 25.29 -9.79 -14.00
N PHE A 498 24.04 -10.16 -13.76
CA PHE A 498 23.01 -9.24 -13.28
C PHE A 498 21.99 -9.93 -12.40
N GLY A 499 21.39 -9.16 -11.51
CA GLY A 499 20.18 -9.50 -10.76
C GLY A 499 19.03 -8.62 -11.24
N LEU A 500 17.90 -9.25 -11.55
CA LEU A 500 16.67 -8.59 -11.97
C LEU A 500 15.57 -8.88 -10.95
N GLY A 501 14.94 -7.81 -10.44
CA GLY A 501 13.82 -7.93 -9.52
C GLY A 501 12.59 -8.50 -10.23
N PHE A 502 12.37 -9.81 -10.15
CA PHE A 502 11.33 -10.49 -10.92
C PHE A 502 9.93 -9.99 -10.57
N ASP A 503 9.64 -9.75 -9.29
CA ASP A 503 8.36 -9.17 -8.86
C ASP A 503 8.21 -7.71 -9.32
N ARG A 504 9.30 -6.92 -9.39
CA ARG A 504 9.28 -5.56 -9.97
C ARG A 504 9.01 -5.59 -11.47
N LEU A 505 9.57 -6.55 -12.20
CA LEU A 505 9.28 -6.78 -13.61
C LEU A 505 7.80 -7.08 -13.85
N LEU A 506 7.19 -7.92 -13.01
CA LEU A 506 5.76 -8.21 -13.10
C LEU A 506 4.92 -6.94 -12.87
N CYS A 507 5.26 -6.11 -11.88
CA CYS A 507 4.62 -4.81 -11.67
C CYS A 507 4.72 -3.91 -12.90
N TYR A 508 5.90 -3.79 -13.48
CA TYR A 508 6.13 -2.98 -14.67
C TYR A 508 5.29 -3.46 -15.86
N LEU A 509 5.31 -4.77 -16.13
CA LEU A 509 4.59 -5.40 -17.24
C LEU A 509 3.08 -5.43 -17.03
N SER A 510 2.58 -5.44 -15.80
CA SER A 510 1.15 -5.48 -15.52
C SER A 510 0.53 -4.11 -15.25
N GLY A 511 1.33 -3.05 -15.09
CA GLY A 511 0.84 -1.73 -14.70
C GLY A 511 0.43 -1.59 -13.22
N VAL A 512 0.69 -2.61 -12.39
CA VAL A 512 0.28 -2.62 -10.98
C VAL A 512 1.29 -1.87 -10.13
N SER A 513 0.83 -0.87 -9.39
CA SER A 513 1.69 0.06 -8.64
C SER A 513 2.29 -0.52 -7.36
N ASN A 514 1.66 -1.53 -6.75
CA ASN A 514 2.12 -2.13 -5.50
C ASN A 514 2.60 -3.57 -5.70
N ILE A 515 3.85 -3.84 -5.31
CA ILE A 515 4.50 -5.14 -5.46
C ILE A 515 3.78 -6.27 -4.69
N ARG A 516 3.02 -5.94 -3.64
CA ARG A 516 2.22 -6.91 -2.85
C ARG A 516 1.04 -7.51 -3.64
N ASP A 517 0.66 -6.90 -4.75
CA ASP A 517 -0.48 -7.33 -5.55
C ASP A 517 -0.08 -8.31 -6.66
N VAL A 518 1.16 -8.23 -7.13
CA VAL A 518 1.74 -9.18 -8.08
C VAL A 518 2.41 -10.38 -7.40
N SER A 519 2.82 -10.22 -6.14
CA SER A 519 3.40 -11.32 -5.37
C SER A 519 2.33 -12.28 -4.85
N SER A 520 2.71 -13.56 -4.78
CA SER A 520 1.93 -14.59 -4.06
C SER A 520 1.87 -14.26 -2.56
N PRO A 521 1.02 -14.92 -1.74
CA PRO A 521 0.89 -14.61 -0.31
C PRO A 521 2.25 -14.61 0.40
N ARG A 522 2.87 -13.44 0.60
CA ARG A 522 4.21 -13.31 1.19
C ARG A 522 4.22 -12.26 2.30
N ARG A 523 5.18 -12.43 3.21
CA ARG A 523 5.31 -11.62 4.42
C ARG A 523 5.97 -10.29 4.06
N THR A 524 5.29 -9.20 4.33
CA THR A 524 5.95 -7.88 4.50
C THR A 524 6.33 -7.73 5.97
N PRO A 525 7.20 -6.77 6.32
CA PRO A 525 7.39 -6.39 7.71
C PRO A 525 6.03 -6.00 8.28
N ARG A 526 5.41 -6.89 9.06
CA ARG A 526 4.36 -6.46 9.97
C ARG A 526 5.10 -5.81 11.12
N ARG A 527 4.93 -4.50 11.29
CA ARG A 527 5.18 -3.88 12.58
C ARG A 527 4.45 -4.76 13.60
N LYS A 528 5.17 -5.37 14.56
CA LYS A 528 4.53 -5.76 15.82
C LYS A 528 4.01 -4.43 16.36
N HIS A 529 2.74 -4.12 16.12
CA HIS A 529 2.08 -3.07 16.87
C HIS A 529 2.15 -3.53 18.33
N PRO A 530 2.95 -2.89 19.20
CA PRO A 530 2.76 -3.06 20.62
C PRO A 530 1.39 -2.42 20.86
N SER A 531 0.40 -3.21 21.29
CA SER A 531 -1.02 -2.83 21.36
C SER A 531 -1.65 -2.40 20.02
N ASP A 532 -2.18 -3.38 19.28
CA ASP A 532 -3.23 -3.14 18.30
C ASP A 532 -4.45 -2.54 18.99
N GLY A 533 -4.79 -1.31 18.57
CA GLY A 533 -5.98 -0.57 19.00
C GLY A 533 -5.62 0.73 19.70
N LEU A 534 -5.50 1.82 18.92
CA LEU A 534 -5.73 3.25 19.27
C LEU A 534 -4.71 4.21 18.65
N SER A 535 -3.44 3.83 18.49
CA SER A 535 -2.43 4.76 17.93
C SER A 535 -2.43 4.83 16.39
N SER A 536 -2.92 3.80 15.68
CA SER A 536 -3.00 3.76 14.21
C SER A 536 -4.27 4.41 13.63
N TYR A 537 -5.14 4.96 14.48
CA TYR A 537 -6.43 5.51 14.04
C TYR A 537 -6.43 7.05 13.92
N GLU A 538 -5.57 7.73 14.69
CA GLU A 538 -5.24 9.15 14.49
C GLU A 538 -3.99 9.37 13.61
N SER A 539 -3.22 8.31 13.34
CA SER A 539 -2.14 8.37 12.36
C SER A 539 -2.60 7.83 11.02
N LEU A 540 -2.50 8.70 10.03
CA LEU A 540 -2.93 8.48 8.65
C LEU A 540 -1.97 7.52 7.92
N PRO A 541 -2.42 6.93 6.80
CA PRO A 541 -1.51 6.39 5.80
C PRO A 541 -0.53 7.50 5.38
N PRO A 542 0.77 7.20 5.16
CA PRO A 542 1.78 8.20 4.82
C PRO A 542 1.58 8.90 3.46
N ASN A 543 0.51 8.58 2.71
CA ASN A 543 0.31 8.97 1.31
C ASN A 543 -0.90 9.90 1.08
N PHE A 544 -1.39 10.61 2.10
CA PHE A 544 -2.59 11.47 1.97
C PHE A 544 -2.28 12.93 2.31
N SER A 545 -2.73 13.86 1.46
CA SER A 545 -2.49 15.30 1.64
C SER A 545 -3.05 15.83 2.97
N LEU A 546 -2.25 16.60 3.71
CA LEU A 546 -2.60 17.20 5.01
C LEU A 546 -3.90 18.02 4.94
N THR A 547 -4.14 18.71 3.81
CA THR A 547 -5.33 19.55 3.61
C THR A 547 -6.61 18.72 3.48
N ALA A 548 -6.58 17.61 2.74
CA ALA A 548 -7.71 16.69 2.61
C ALA A 548 -8.08 16.06 3.96
N ASN A 549 -7.07 15.77 4.79
CA ASN A 549 -7.27 15.26 6.16
C ASN A 549 -7.93 16.29 7.08
N MET A 550 -7.47 17.55 7.00
CA MET A 550 -8.08 18.65 7.74
C MET A 550 -9.54 18.87 7.33
N LEU A 551 -9.85 18.79 6.04
CA LEU A 551 -11.22 18.94 5.53
C LEU A 551 -12.12 17.77 5.93
N ALA A 552 -11.62 16.53 5.87
CA ALA A 552 -12.37 15.35 6.31
C ALA A 552 -12.66 15.39 7.83
N GLY A 553 -11.68 15.78 8.64
CA GLY A 553 -11.86 15.97 10.08
C GLY A 553 -12.84 17.09 10.42
N ALA A 554 -12.73 18.23 9.73
CA ALA A 554 -13.67 19.34 9.87
C ALA A 554 -15.11 18.94 9.49
N PHE A 555 -15.27 18.19 8.40
CA PHE A 555 -16.58 17.67 7.98
C PHE A 555 -17.19 16.73 9.02
N ALA A 556 -16.38 15.81 9.57
CA ALA A 556 -16.82 14.88 10.61
C ALA A 556 -17.28 15.61 11.87
N GLY A 557 -16.49 16.58 12.36
CA GLY A 557 -16.85 17.40 13.52
C GLY A 557 -18.10 18.27 13.29
N ILE A 558 -18.26 18.83 12.08
CA ILE A 558 -19.47 19.59 11.72
C ILE A 558 -20.70 18.68 11.67
N ALA A 559 -20.60 17.50 11.09
CA ALA A 559 -21.69 16.54 10.99
C ALA A 559 -22.14 16.07 12.38
N GLU A 560 -21.19 15.70 13.25
CA GLU A 560 -21.43 15.32 14.63
C GLU A 560 -22.21 16.41 15.38
N HIS A 561 -21.67 17.63 15.40
CA HIS A 561 -22.27 18.74 16.12
C HIS A 561 -23.62 19.15 15.56
N SER A 562 -23.85 19.01 14.25
CA SER A 562 -25.12 19.38 13.60
C SER A 562 -26.26 18.43 13.94
N VAL A 563 -25.98 17.13 13.98
CA VAL A 563 -26.98 16.09 14.29
C VAL A 563 -27.31 16.07 15.78
N MET A 564 -26.30 16.17 16.64
CA MET A 564 -26.48 16.09 18.10
C MET A 564 -26.86 17.43 18.76
N TYR A 565 -26.91 18.52 17.98
CA TYR A 565 -27.17 19.87 18.49
C TYR A 565 -28.44 20.01 19.34
N PRO A 566 -29.62 19.43 18.97
CA PRO A 566 -30.84 19.57 19.77
C PRO A 566 -30.71 19.01 21.20
N ILE A 567 -29.97 17.91 21.35
CA ILE A 567 -29.77 17.25 22.65
C ILE A 567 -28.69 18.01 23.44
N ASP A 568 -27.69 18.59 22.76
CA ASP A 568 -26.71 19.47 23.38
C ASP A 568 -27.34 20.78 23.91
N LEU A 569 -28.29 21.38 23.17
CA LEU A 569 -29.07 22.52 23.67
C LEU A 569 -29.85 22.16 24.94
N LEU A 570 -30.45 20.96 24.98
CA LEU A 570 -31.14 20.49 26.17
C LEU A 570 -30.18 20.30 27.34
N LYS A 571 -29.01 19.70 27.11
CA LYS A 571 -27.94 19.54 28.10
C LYS A 571 -27.58 20.89 28.73
N THR A 572 -27.26 21.88 27.91
CA THR A 572 -26.92 23.24 28.35
C THR A 572 -28.01 23.85 29.22
N ARG A 573 -29.27 23.79 28.78
CA ARG A 573 -30.39 24.36 29.56
C ARG A 573 -30.61 23.67 30.90
N MET A 574 -30.36 22.36 30.97
CA MET A 574 -30.47 21.60 32.22
C MET A 574 -29.29 21.83 33.17
N GLN A 575 -28.14 22.28 32.66
CA GLN A 575 -26.92 22.56 33.44
C GLN A 575 -26.86 23.99 34.00
N VAL A 576 -27.68 24.92 33.49
CA VAL A 576 -27.75 26.30 33.99
C VAL A 576 -28.35 26.35 35.40
N VAL A 577 -27.70 27.08 36.30
CA VAL A 577 -28.18 27.34 37.66
C VAL A 577 -29.28 28.40 37.58
N ASN A 578 -30.53 28.00 37.84
CA ASN A 578 -31.83 28.67 37.58
C ASN A 578 -32.50 28.30 36.24
N PRO A 579 -33.01 27.07 36.07
CA PRO A 579 -33.99 26.80 35.03
C PRO A 579 -35.24 27.66 35.26
N SER A 580 -35.77 28.29 34.21
CA SER A 580 -37.04 29.01 34.26
C SER A 580 -38.12 28.12 34.92
N PRO A 581 -39.01 28.66 35.80
CA PRO A 581 -40.04 27.87 36.49
C PRO A 581 -41.04 27.16 35.56
N THR A 582 -41.05 27.46 34.27
CA THR A 582 -41.84 26.76 33.24
C THR A 582 -41.16 25.52 32.65
N ALA A 583 -39.95 25.17 33.07
CA ALA A 583 -39.10 24.14 32.44
C ALA A 583 -38.85 22.90 33.33
N ILE A 584 -39.90 22.35 33.97
CA ILE A 584 -39.79 21.02 34.60
C ILE A 584 -39.99 19.96 33.51
N TYR A 585 -38.90 19.54 32.88
CA TYR A 585 -38.93 18.47 31.89
C TYR A 585 -38.90 17.10 32.57
N SER A 586 -39.95 16.30 32.37
CA SER A 586 -39.98 14.91 32.88
C SER A 586 -39.08 13.94 32.11
N GLY A 587 -38.62 14.32 30.89
CA GLY A 587 -37.74 13.52 30.04
C GLY A 587 -37.25 14.26 28.79
N ILE A 588 -36.28 13.68 28.07
CA ILE A 588 -35.62 14.30 26.90
C ILE A 588 -36.60 14.55 25.75
N SER A 589 -37.46 13.57 25.44
CA SER A 589 -38.50 13.70 24.40
C SER A 589 -39.52 14.78 24.76
N ASN A 590 -40.01 14.78 25.99
CA ASN A 590 -40.93 15.81 26.48
C ASN A 590 -40.29 17.21 26.43
N ALA A 591 -39.00 17.33 26.77
CA ALA A 591 -38.28 18.58 26.68
C ALA A 591 -38.17 19.11 25.24
N MET A 592 -37.78 18.26 24.29
CA MET A 592 -37.66 18.65 22.88
C MET A 592 -39.01 19.06 22.28
N VAL A 593 -40.09 18.33 22.60
CA VAL A 593 -41.45 18.67 22.16
C VAL A 593 -41.90 19.99 22.78
N THR A 594 -41.64 20.21 24.07
CA THR A 594 -42.01 21.44 24.78
C THR A 594 -41.28 22.65 24.20
N ILE A 595 -39.96 22.57 24.01
CA ILE A 595 -39.16 23.65 23.39
C ILE A 595 -39.65 23.94 21.97
N SER A 596 -39.91 22.90 21.18
CA SER A 596 -40.40 23.07 19.79
C SER A 596 -41.78 23.73 19.71
N ARG A 597 -42.68 23.41 20.66
CA ARG A 597 -44.03 23.98 20.72
C ARG A 597 -44.06 25.40 21.28
N VAL A 598 -43.25 25.68 22.30
CA VAL A 598 -43.26 26.98 23.01
C VAL A 598 -42.36 28.02 22.34
N GLU A 599 -41.19 27.62 21.86
CA GLU A 599 -40.15 28.52 21.32
C GLU A 599 -39.92 28.36 19.82
N GLY A 600 -40.60 27.39 19.18
CA GLY A 600 -40.46 27.07 17.77
C GLY A 600 -39.34 26.05 17.48
N PHE A 601 -39.58 25.20 16.49
CA PHE A 601 -38.67 24.10 16.11
C PHE A 601 -37.24 24.55 15.77
N ARG A 602 -37.07 25.70 15.11
CA ARG A 602 -35.74 26.24 14.74
C ARG A 602 -34.88 26.60 15.94
N THR A 603 -35.48 26.81 17.11
CA THR A 603 -34.76 27.12 18.35
C THR A 603 -33.85 25.96 18.78
N LEU A 604 -34.17 24.72 18.41
CA LEU A 604 -33.33 23.55 18.69
C LEU A 604 -31.93 23.64 18.07
N TRP A 605 -31.74 24.41 16.99
CA TRP A 605 -30.44 24.63 16.32
C TRP A 605 -29.82 26.00 16.59
N ARG A 606 -30.36 26.75 17.55
CA ARG A 606 -29.91 28.11 17.83
C ARG A 606 -28.49 28.11 18.41
N GLY A 607 -27.57 28.77 17.69
CA GLY A 607 -26.15 28.84 18.02
C GLY A 607 -25.26 27.84 17.27
N LEU A 608 -25.83 26.93 16.46
CA LEU A 608 -25.05 25.93 15.70
C LEU A 608 -24.00 26.59 14.81
N SER A 609 -24.33 27.72 14.19
CA SER A 609 -23.39 28.46 13.36
C SER A 609 -22.13 28.91 14.09
N SER A 610 -22.18 29.14 15.42
CA SER A 610 -20.98 29.45 16.21
C SER A 610 -20.02 28.27 16.24
N VAL A 611 -20.55 27.06 16.44
CA VAL A 611 -19.77 25.82 16.52
C VAL A 611 -19.16 25.46 15.16
N VAL A 612 -19.95 25.58 14.09
CA VAL A 612 -19.49 25.32 12.72
C VAL A 612 -18.37 26.28 12.31
N LEU A 613 -18.47 27.55 12.68
CA LEU A 613 -17.42 28.55 12.41
C LEU A 613 -16.12 28.29 13.17
N GLY A 614 -16.20 27.70 14.37
CA GLY A 614 -15.01 27.38 15.19
C GLY A 614 -14.36 26.04 14.84
N ALA A 615 -15.16 25.03 14.46
CA ALA A 615 -14.70 23.64 14.33
C ALA A 615 -13.57 23.46 13.29
N GLY A 616 -13.71 24.03 12.09
CA GLY A 616 -12.70 23.89 11.02
C GLY A 616 -11.33 24.47 11.42
N PRO A 617 -11.24 25.76 11.79
CA PRO A 617 -10.00 26.37 12.24
C PRO A 617 -9.39 25.70 13.47
N ALA A 618 -10.21 25.17 14.39
CA ALA A 618 -9.71 24.48 15.59
C ALA A 618 -8.94 23.20 15.21
N HIS A 619 -9.45 22.41 14.27
CA HIS A 619 -8.74 21.23 13.76
C HIS A 619 -7.45 21.60 13.02
N ALA A 620 -7.45 22.69 12.26
CA ALA A 620 -6.23 23.19 11.63
C ALA A 620 -5.13 23.53 12.65
N VAL A 621 -5.52 24.26 13.71
CA VAL A 621 -4.61 24.61 14.81
C VAL A 621 -4.14 23.37 15.57
N TYR A 622 -5.03 22.38 15.77
CA TYR A 622 -4.67 21.12 16.40
C TYR A 622 -3.51 20.43 15.67
N PHE A 623 -3.65 20.18 14.36
CA PHE A 623 -2.63 19.49 13.58
C PHE A 623 -1.34 20.30 13.47
N ALA A 624 -1.42 21.60 13.19
CA ALA A 624 -0.24 22.46 13.10
C ALA A 624 0.54 22.49 14.43
N SER A 625 -0.16 22.56 15.56
CA SER A 625 0.48 22.55 16.89
C SER A 625 1.07 21.19 17.23
N TYR A 626 0.39 20.10 16.86
CA TYR A 626 0.88 18.74 17.06
C TYR A 626 2.21 18.54 16.32
N GLU A 627 2.26 18.91 15.05
CA GLU A 627 3.44 18.74 14.20
C GLU A 627 4.60 19.65 14.63
N ALA A 628 4.33 20.92 14.96
CA ALA A 628 5.35 21.85 15.44
C ALA A 628 6.00 21.41 16.75
N VAL A 629 5.21 20.92 17.72
CA VAL A 629 5.72 20.45 19.01
C VAL A 629 6.45 19.11 18.86
N LYS A 630 5.96 18.23 17.98
CA LYS A 630 6.62 16.97 17.67
C LYS A 630 8.00 17.20 17.04
N HIS A 631 8.09 18.15 16.12
CA HIS A 631 9.36 18.57 15.51
C HIS A 631 10.30 19.19 16.54
N ALA A 632 9.81 20.10 17.39
CA ALA A 632 10.63 20.77 18.41
C ALA A 632 11.16 19.84 19.51
N LEU A 633 10.48 18.71 19.78
CA LEU A 633 10.91 17.70 20.76
C LEU A 633 11.85 16.64 20.16
N GLY A 634 12.40 16.87 18.97
CA GLY A 634 13.35 15.95 18.34
C GLY A 634 12.69 14.66 17.80
N GLY A 635 11.36 14.62 17.71
CA GLY A 635 10.62 13.44 17.23
C GLY A 635 10.86 13.08 15.76
N ASN A 636 11.62 13.90 15.03
CA ASN A 636 12.05 13.70 13.65
C ASN A 636 13.59 13.58 13.50
N GLU A 637 14.38 13.70 14.58
CA GLU A 637 15.86 13.74 14.51
C GLU A 637 16.56 12.43 14.92
N GLY A 638 15.82 11.41 15.34
CA GLY A 638 16.26 10.01 15.27
C GLY A 638 15.71 9.39 13.99
N GLY A 639 16.43 8.47 13.36
CA GLY A 639 15.84 7.62 12.30
C GLY A 639 14.48 7.09 12.76
N HIS A 640 13.58 6.75 11.82
CA HIS A 640 12.17 6.38 12.02
C HIS A 640 11.86 5.28 13.08
N GLU A 641 12.86 4.82 13.83
CA GLU A 641 12.87 3.76 14.83
C GLU A 641 12.80 4.23 16.30
N GLU A 642 13.02 5.51 16.65
CA GLU A 642 12.87 5.95 18.05
C GLU A 642 11.45 6.47 18.35
N HIS A 643 10.62 5.59 18.92
CA HIS A 643 9.35 5.98 19.50
C HIS A 643 9.59 6.85 20.74
N HIS A 644 9.26 8.14 20.66
CA HIS A 644 9.20 9.04 21.82
C HIS A 644 7.75 9.17 22.33
N PRO A 645 7.23 8.24 23.16
CA PRO A 645 5.86 8.33 23.69
C PRO A 645 5.63 9.62 24.48
N LEU A 646 6.69 10.15 25.12
CA LEU A 646 6.65 11.45 25.80
C LEU A 646 6.50 12.61 24.81
N ALA A 647 7.17 12.59 23.66
CA ALA A 647 7.02 13.61 22.63
C ALA A 647 5.63 13.57 21.99
N ALA A 648 5.09 12.37 21.72
CA ALA A 648 3.72 12.21 21.20
C ALA A 648 2.67 12.68 22.21
N ALA A 649 2.82 12.34 23.50
CA ALA A 649 1.92 12.79 24.56
C ALA A 649 1.99 14.31 24.78
N ALA A 650 3.20 14.88 24.78
CA ALA A 650 3.41 16.33 24.89
C ALA A 650 2.83 17.09 23.68
N SER A 651 3.00 16.54 22.47
CA SER A 651 2.46 17.11 21.23
C SER A 651 0.93 17.06 21.21
N GLY A 652 0.32 15.94 21.61
CA GLY A 652 -1.13 15.80 21.75
C GLY A 652 -1.72 16.76 22.79
N ALA A 653 -1.04 16.91 23.93
CA ALA A 653 -1.45 17.87 24.97
C ALA A 653 -1.36 19.32 24.48
N ALA A 654 -0.26 19.71 23.84
CA ALA A 654 -0.08 21.06 23.28
C ALA A 654 -1.10 21.36 22.17
N ALA A 655 -1.37 20.39 21.29
CA ALA A 655 -2.38 20.49 20.25
C ALA A 655 -3.79 20.69 20.81
N THR A 656 -4.14 19.95 21.87
CA THR A 656 -5.43 20.08 22.56
C THR A 656 -5.55 21.47 23.19
N ILE A 657 -4.50 21.95 23.87
CA ILE A 657 -4.47 23.28 24.48
C ILE A 657 -4.70 24.38 23.44
N ALA A 658 -3.97 24.33 22.32
CA ALA A 658 -4.07 25.33 21.26
C ALA A 658 -5.43 25.29 20.53
N SER A 659 -5.93 24.09 20.23
CA SER A 659 -7.26 23.90 19.60
C SER A 659 -8.39 24.38 20.51
N ASP A 660 -8.37 23.99 21.79
CA ASP A 660 -9.36 24.44 22.78
C ASP A 660 -9.32 25.95 22.98
N ALA A 661 -8.15 26.59 22.88
CA ALA A 661 -8.02 28.05 22.98
C ALA A 661 -8.80 28.74 21.84
N LEU A 662 -8.69 28.21 20.62
CA LEU A 662 -9.44 28.74 19.48
C LEU A 662 -10.94 28.46 19.63
N MET A 663 -11.32 27.29 20.12
CA MET A 663 -12.72 26.87 20.21
C MET A 663 -13.49 27.56 21.36
N ASN A 664 -12.81 27.94 22.45
CA ASN A 664 -13.46 28.44 23.67
C ASN A 664 -14.36 29.69 23.47
N PRO A 665 -13.98 30.71 22.68
CA PRO A 665 -14.86 31.84 22.36
C PRO A 665 -16.15 31.42 21.64
N PHE A 666 -16.06 30.48 20.70
CA PHE A 666 -17.22 29.97 19.95
C PHE A 666 -18.15 29.16 20.86
N ASP A 667 -17.58 28.41 21.80
CA ASP A 667 -18.31 27.72 22.87
C ASP A 667 -19.06 28.70 23.79
N VAL A 668 -18.44 29.81 24.22
CA VAL A 668 -19.09 30.82 25.05
C VAL A 668 -20.30 31.44 24.34
N ILE A 669 -20.15 31.77 23.06
CA ILE A 669 -21.24 32.33 22.24
C ILE A 669 -22.36 31.31 22.08
N LYS A 670 -22.02 30.06 21.73
CA LYS A 670 -22.96 28.94 21.60
C LYS A 670 -23.82 28.80 22.85
N GLN A 671 -23.19 28.68 24.02
CA GLN A 671 -23.88 28.46 25.29
C GLN A 671 -24.86 29.59 25.63
N ARG A 672 -24.50 30.85 25.38
CA ARG A 672 -25.36 32.02 25.62
C ARG A 672 -26.51 32.14 24.63
N MET A 673 -26.33 31.65 23.41
CA MET A 673 -27.39 31.58 22.41
C MET A 673 -28.38 30.45 22.70
N GLN A 674 -27.94 29.37 23.35
CA GLN A 674 -28.77 28.20 23.73
C GLN A 674 -29.67 28.46 24.95
N LEU A 675 -29.44 29.53 25.73
CA LEU A 675 -30.26 29.88 26.89
C LEU A 675 -31.73 30.16 26.52
N HIS A 676 -32.65 29.79 27.42
CA HIS A 676 -34.07 30.14 27.28
C HIS A 676 -34.24 31.67 27.32
N GLY A 677 -35.04 32.23 26.39
CA GLY A 677 -35.25 33.67 26.31
C GLY A 677 -34.01 34.48 25.90
N SER A 678 -33.01 33.84 25.26
CA SER A 678 -31.77 34.51 24.86
C SER A 678 -32.04 35.77 24.02
N VAL A 679 -31.47 36.90 24.45
CA VAL A 679 -31.57 38.20 23.76
C VAL A 679 -30.78 38.26 22.45
N TYR A 680 -29.91 37.27 22.20
CA TYR A 680 -28.96 37.30 21.09
C TYR A 680 -29.49 36.64 19.82
N LYS A 681 -29.89 37.44 18.82
CA LYS A 681 -30.47 36.94 17.56
C LYS A 681 -29.44 36.33 16.57
N SER A 682 -28.16 36.69 16.68
CA SER A 682 -27.09 36.19 15.80
C SER A 682 -25.75 36.07 16.52
N VAL A 683 -24.83 35.27 15.97
CA VAL A 683 -23.47 35.05 16.50
C VAL A 683 -22.70 36.38 16.62
N PRO A 684 -22.62 37.25 15.58
CA PRO A 684 -21.92 38.53 15.70
C PRO A 684 -22.55 39.47 16.73
N HIS A 685 -23.88 39.46 16.85
CA HIS A 685 -24.58 40.26 17.86
C HIS A 685 -24.25 39.79 19.28
N CYS A 686 -24.19 38.48 19.52
CA CYS A 686 -23.74 37.92 20.78
C CYS A 686 -22.28 38.31 21.07
N ALA A 687 -21.36 38.06 20.12
CA ALA A 687 -19.95 38.35 20.28
C ALA A 687 -19.69 39.84 20.59
N ARG A 688 -20.32 40.76 19.85
CA ARG A 688 -20.19 42.20 20.07
C ARG A 688 -20.73 42.64 21.43
N SER A 689 -21.86 42.09 21.86
CA SER A 689 -22.44 42.42 23.16
C SER A 689 -21.61 41.89 24.33
N VAL A 690 -21.06 40.67 24.24
CA VAL A 690 -20.17 40.12 25.27
C VAL A 690 -18.89 40.95 25.35
N LEU A 691 -18.29 41.28 24.21
CA LEU A 691 -17.07 42.08 24.17
C LEU A 691 -17.27 43.48 24.76
N HIS A 692 -18.39 44.13 24.45
CA HIS A 692 -18.69 45.48 24.93
C HIS A 692 -19.05 45.51 26.43
N ASN A 693 -19.85 44.55 26.91
CA ASN A 693 -20.41 44.59 28.26
C ASN A 693 -19.54 43.89 29.31
N GLU A 694 -18.77 42.87 28.93
CA GLU A 694 -17.97 42.04 29.85
C GLU A 694 -16.48 42.01 29.51
N GLY A 695 -16.09 42.59 28.37
CA GLY A 695 -14.72 42.58 27.89
C GLY A 695 -14.27 41.24 27.29
N TRP A 696 -13.07 41.23 26.71
CA TRP A 696 -12.53 40.05 26.01
C TRP A 696 -12.27 38.85 26.94
N ARG A 697 -12.00 39.09 28.23
CA ARG A 697 -11.74 38.03 29.23
C ARG A 697 -12.94 37.10 29.42
N ALA A 698 -14.16 37.57 29.14
CA ALA A 698 -15.38 36.76 29.23
C ALA A 698 -15.37 35.55 28.28
N PHE A 699 -14.64 35.63 27.16
CA PHE A 699 -14.50 34.53 26.20
C PHE A 699 -13.58 33.42 26.67
N TYR A 700 -12.70 33.68 27.66
CA TYR A 700 -11.66 32.74 28.11
C TYR A 700 -11.76 32.36 29.58
N ILE A 701 -12.75 32.88 30.31
CA ILE A 701 -12.88 32.61 31.74
C ILE A 701 -13.08 31.13 32.08
N SER A 702 -13.73 30.40 31.18
CA SER A 702 -13.97 28.97 31.30
C SER A 702 -12.80 28.13 30.82
N TYR A 703 -11.81 28.71 30.13
CA TYR A 703 -10.75 27.96 29.46
C TYR A 703 -9.93 27.05 30.40
N PRO A 704 -9.48 27.48 31.59
CA PRO A 704 -8.83 26.56 32.54
C PRO A 704 -9.74 25.41 32.98
N THR A 705 -11.04 25.66 33.10
CA THR A 705 -12.02 24.61 33.44
C THR A 705 -12.24 23.66 32.26
N THR A 706 -12.24 24.18 31.03
CA THR A 706 -12.31 23.39 29.80
C THR A 706 -11.14 22.43 29.74
N LEU A 707 -9.90 22.88 29.95
CA LEU A 707 -8.71 22.01 29.96
C LEU A 707 -8.75 20.96 31.07
N CYS A 708 -9.14 21.35 32.29
CA CYS A 708 -9.32 20.40 33.40
C CYS A 708 -10.39 19.34 33.12
N MET A 709 -11.29 19.58 32.17
CA MET A 709 -12.31 18.62 31.75
C MET A 709 -11.85 17.79 30.55
N THR A 710 -11.28 18.42 29.51
CA THR A 710 -10.95 17.77 28.23
C THR A 710 -9.82 16.76 28.41
N VAL A 711 -8.76 17.10 29.16
CA VAL A 711 -7.62 16.19 29.38
C VAL A 711 -8.05 14.89 30.09
N PRO A 712 -8.78 14.92 31.24
CA PRO A 712 -9.29 13.69 31.85
C PRO A 712 -10.34 12.98 31.01
N PHE A 713 -11.19 13.71 30.28
CA PHE A 713 -12.20 13.12 29.40
C PHE A 713 -11.53 12.22 28.35
N THR A 714 -10.54 12.75 27.64
CA THR A 714 -9.78 12.02 26.62
C THR A 714 -9.11 10.80 27.24
N ALA A 715 -8.36 10.96 28.34
CA ALA A 715 -7.68 9.86 29.00
C ALA A 715 -8.64 8.73 29.43
N LEU A 716 -9.78 9.07 30.03
CA LEU A 716 -10.80 8.10 30.44
C LEU A 716 -11.46 7.41 29.24
N GLN A 717 -11.72 8.14 28.17
CA GLN A 717 -12.30 7.59 26.95
C GLN A 717 -11.38 6.55 26.31
N PHE A 718 -10.08 6.86 26.15
CA PHE A 718 -9.11 5.91 25.60
C PHE A 718 -8.97 4.65 26.48
N MET A 719 -8.83 4.82 27.80
CA MET A 719 -8.71 3.71 28.75
C MET A 719 -9.96 2.81 28.75
N ALA A 720 -11.14 3.41 28.76
CA ALA A 720 -12.40 2.69 28.74
C ALA A 720 -12.62 1.97 27.41
N TYR A 721 -12.30 2.63 26.29
CA TYR A 721 -12.41 2.05 24.97
C TYR A 721 -11.50 0.84 24.80
N GLU A 722 -10.23 0.93 25.22
CA GLU A 722 -9.30 -0.20 25.12
C GLU A 722 -9.81 -1.41 25.93
N SER A 723 -10.30 -1.15 27.14
CA SER A 723 -10.85 -2.18 28.02
C SER A 723 -12.12 -2.82 27.43
N MET A 724 -13.06 -2.00 26.95
CA MET A 724 -14.32 -2.46 26.38
C MET A 724 -14.12 -3.18 25.04
N SER A 725 -13.24 -2.67 24.18
CA SER A 725 -12.89 -3.27 22.90
C SER A 725 -12.28 -4.66 23.10
N LYS A 726 -11.36 -4.84 24.06
CA LYS A 726 -10.77 -6.15 24.40
C LYS A 726 -11.79 -7.18 24.89
N VAL A 727 -12.80 -6.74 25.63
CA VAL A 727 -13.86 -7.63 26.14
C VAL A 727 -14.88 -7.97 25.06
N MET A 728 -15.22 -7.01 24.20
CA MET A 728 -16.23 -7.18 23.14
C MET A 728 -15.67 -7.88 21.90
N ASN A 729 -14.37 -7.75 21.63
CA ASN A 729 -13.68 -8.32 20.47
C ASN A 729 -12.66 -9.39 20.89
N THR A 730 -13.16 -10.57 21.26
CA THR A 730 -12.32 -11.73 21.65
C THR A 730 -11.60 -12.39 20.47
N SER A 731 -12.00 -12.10 19.21
CA SER A 731 -11.42 -12.70 18.00
C SER A 731 -10.25 -11.90 17.41
N GLY A 732 -10.02 -10.66 17.88
CA GLY A 732 -8.96 -9.78 17.39
C GLY A 732 -9.15 -9.33 15.92
N GLN A 733 -10.32 -9.57 15.33
CA GLN A 733 -10.65 -9.13 13.97
C GLN A 733 -11.37 -7.79 14.00
N TYR A 734 -11.13 -6.93 13.01
CA TYR A 734 -11.78 -5.61 12.95
C TYR A 734 -13.29 -5.74 12.71
N ASP A 735 -14.11 -5.21 13.62
CA ASP A 735 -15.57 -5.13 13.49
C ASP A 735 -16.06 -3.69 13.73
N PRO A 736 -16.56 -2.99 12.69
CA PRO A 736 -17.10 -1.63 12.80
C PRO A 736 -18.20 -1.49 13.87
N TYR A 737 -19.02 -2.51 14.07
CA TYR A 737 -20.11 -2.45 15.06
C TYR A 737 -19.55 -2.50 16.48
N THR A 738 -18.60 -3.39 16.74
CA THR A 738 -17.88 -3.46 18.02
C THR A 738 -17.12 -2.16 18.30
N HIS A 739 -16.48 -1.56 17.30
CA HIS A 739 -15.80 -0.27 17.46
C HIS A 739 -16.75 0.89 17.76
N CYS A 740 -17.86 1.00 17.04
CA CYS A 740 -18.88 2.03 17.30
C CYS A 740 -19.53 1.87 18.68
N THR A 741 -19.80 0.63 19.09
CA THR A 741 -20.43 0.34 20.39
C THR A 741 -19.45 0.53 21.55
N ALA A 742 -18.22 0.01 21.45
CA ALA A 742 -17.17 0.24 22.45
C ALA A 742 -16.80 1.73 22.55
N GLY A 743 -16.69 2.44 21.42
CA GLY A 743 -16.44 3.88 21.35
C GLY A 743 -17.54 4.69 22.02
N GLY A 744 -18.81 4.39 21.70
CA GLY A 744 -19.96 5.03 22.32
C GLY A 744 -20.03 4.77 23.84
N LEU A 745 -19.85 3.52 24.28
CA LEU A 745 -19.85 3.16 25.71
C LEU A 745 -18.71 3.85 26.47
N ALA A 746 -17.51 3.88 25.89
CA ALA A 746 -16.35 4.56 26.47
C ALA A 746 -16.55 6.07 26.57
N GLY A 747 -17.04 6.71 25.50
CA GLY A 747 -17.39 8.13 25.49
C GLY A 747 -18.49 8.47 26.50
N GLY A 748 -19.51 7.61 26.64
CA GLY A 748 -20.55 7.74 27.65
C GLY A 748 -20.03 7.65 29.09
N LEU A 749 -19.09 6.74 29.37
CA LEU A 749 -18.43 6.62 30.67
C LEU A 749 -17.59 7.87 31.00
N ALA A 750 -16.75 8.30 30.05
CA ALA A 750 -15.94 9.51 30.19
C ALA A 750 -16.79 10.77 30.39
N ALA A 751 -17.89 10.89 29.64
CA ALA A 751 -18.87 11.97 29.79
C ALA A 751 -19.51 11.96 31.18
N GLY A 752 -19.86 10.77 31.70
CA GLY A 752 -20.43 10.62 33.03
C GLY A 752 -19.48 11.09 34.14
N LEU A 753 -18.24 10.60 34.12
CA LEU A 753 -17.23 10.91 35.13
C LEU A 753 -16.81 12.38 35.12
N THR A 754 -16.78 13.01 33.94
CA THR A 754 -16.40 14.42 33.82
C THR A 754 -17.58 15.39 33.94
N THR A 755 -18.80 14.92 34.24
CA THR A 755 -20.02 15.77 34.36
C THR A 755 -19.89 16.90 35.39
N PRO A 756 -19.30 16.69 36.57
CA PRO A 756 -19.08 17.78 37.52
C PRO A 756 -18.33 18.97 36.94
N LEU A 757 -17.31 18.73 36.12
CA LEU A 757 -16.49 19.78 35.50
C LEU A 757 -17.23 20.49 34.37
N ASP A 758 -18.06 19.79 33.60
CA ASP A 758 -18.89 20.36 32.53
C ASP A 758 -20.00 21.26 33.07
N VAL A 759 -20.60 20.92 34.21
CA VAL A 759 -21.56 21.80 34.90
C VAL A 759 -20.88 23.10 35.35
N ILE A 760 -19.66 23.00 35.90
CA ILE A 760 -18.88 24.18 36.31
C ILE A 760 -18.50 25.04 35.08
N LYS A 761 -18.03 24.40 33.99
CA LYS A 761 -17.74 25.06 32.71
C LYS A 761 -18.96 25.84 32.22
N THR A 762 -20.12 25.20 32.18
CA THR A 762 -21.37 25.80 31.69
C THR A 762 -21.77 27.01 32.53
N LEU A 763 -21.71 26.92 33.86
CA LEU A 763 -21.99 28.05 34.76
C LEU A 763 -21.10 29.26 34.43
N LEU A 764 -19.79 29.05 34.28
CA LEU A 764 -18.84 30.11 33.94
C LEU A 764 -19.12 30.71 32.55
N GLN A 765 -19.50 29.89 31.57
CA GLN A 765 -19.80 30.34 30.20
C GLN A 765 -21.11 31.15 30.11
N THR A 766 -22.08 30.84 30.97
CA THR A 766 -23.41 31.50 30.97
C THR A 766 -23.56 32.62 32.00
N ARG A 767 -22.55 32.88 32.84
CA ARG A 767 -22.63 33.83 33.98
C ARG A 767 -23.11 35.23 33.60
N GLY A 768 -22.73 35.74 32.42
CA GLY A 768 -23.08 37.08 31.95
C GLY A 768 -24.58 37.27 31.65
N SER A 769 -25.31 36.16 31.49
CA SER A 769 -26.76 36.15 31.28
C SER A 769 -27.54 35.81 32.56
N ALA A 770 -26.86 35.65 33.71
CA ALA A 770 -27.52 35.39 34.98
C ALA A 770 -28.14 36.67 35.56
N THR A 771 -29.35 36.55 36.10
CA THR A 771 -30.05 37.64 36.81
C THR A 771 -29.41 37.95 38.17
N ASP A 772 -28.81 36.93 38.78
CA ASP A 772 -28.18 36.97 40.10
C ASP A 772 -26.78 37.61 40.07
N ALA A 773 -26.56 38.62 40.91
CA ALA A 773 -25.29 39.32 41.02
C ALA A 773 -24.15 38.42 41.49
N GLU A 774 -24.43 37.41 42.33
CA GLU A 774 -23.42 36.46 42.80
C GLU A 774 -22.93 35.57 41.65
N LEU A 775 -23.83 35.14 40.76
CA LEU A 775 -23.48 34.33 39.59
C LEU A 775 -22.71 35.15 38.54
N ARG A 776 -23.07 36.42 38.31
CA ARG A 776 -22.38 37.30 37.34
C ARG A 776 -20.91 37.51 37.66
N ASN A 777 -20.55 37.57 38.95
CA ASN A 777 -19.22 37.92 39.42
C ASN A 777 -18.30 36.69 39.66
N VAL A 778 -18.72 35.48 39.31
CA VAL A 778 -17.92 34.26 39.52
C VAL A 778 -16.69 34.26 38.62
N SER A 779 -15.49 34.19 39.20
CA SER A 779 -14.23 34.37 38.46
C SER A 779 -13.42 33.09 38.23
N GLY A 780 -13.85 31.92 38.72
CA GLY A 780 -13.11 30.68 38.49
C GLY A 780 -13.76 29.38 38.97
N LEU A 781 -13.11 28.27 38.62
CA LEU A 781 -13.55 26.88 38.86
C LEU A 781 -14.00 26.63 40.31
N TRP A 782 -13.14 26.95 41.28
CA TRP A 782 -13.40 26.68 42.70
C TRP A 782 -14.56 27.51 43.27
N GLN A 783 -14.71 28.77 42.83
CA GLN A 783 -15.80 29.63 43.25
C GLN A 783 -17.13 29.14 42.68
N ALA A 784 -17.15 28.76 41.40
CA ALA A 784 -18.31 28.16 40.74
C ALA A 784 -18.73 26.85 41.41
N ALA A 785 -17.77 25.96 41.71
CA ALA A 785 -18.02 24.71 42.43
C ALA A 785 -18.65 24.95 43.82
N LYS A 786 -18.09 25.89 44.61
CA LYS A 786 -18.65 26.27 45.92
C LYS A 786 -20.09 26.76 45.81
N ILE A 787 -20.41 27.56 44.79
CA ILE A 787 -21.78 28.07 44.56
C ILE A 787 -22.74 26.94 44.23
N ILE A 788 -22.37 26.01 43.34
CA ILE A 788 -23.18 24.84 42.99
C ILE A 788 -23.45 23.99 44.24
N LYS A 789 -22.40 23.68 45.02
CA LYS A 789 -22.54 22.89 46.25
C LYS A 789 -23.45 23.56 47.27
N ARG A 790 -23.36 24.89 47.43
CA ARG A 790 -24.15 25.63 48.41
C ARG A 790 -25.62 25.77 48.01
N ARG A 791 -25.92 25.97 46.71
CA ARG A 791 -27.30 26.16 46.22
C ARG A 791 -28.04 24.86 46.00
N ASP A 792 -27.36 23.87 45.43
CA ASP A 792 -27.99 22.67 44.85
C ASP A 792 -27.48 21.36 45.47
N GLY A 793 -26.57 21.45 46.44
CA GLY A 793 -25.92 20.29 47.04
C GLY A 793 -25.06 19.50 46.05
N TYR A 794 -24.70 18.27 46.42
CA TYR A 794 -23.90 17.39 45.55
C TYR A 794 -24.64 16.95 44.28
N LYS A 795 -25.98 16.96 44.30
CA LYS A 795 -26.80 16.63 43.12
C LYS A 795 -26.67 17.69 42.01
N GLY A 796 -26.29 18.92 42.34
CA GLY A 796 -26.06 19.99 41.37
C GLY A 796 -24.97 19.68 40.35
N TYR A 797 -23.92 18.95 40.73
CA TYR A 797 -22.80 18.60 39.86
C TYR A 797 -23.13 17.58 38.76
N PHE A 798 -24.27 16.87 38.88
CA PHE A 798 -24.69 15.85 37.91
C PHE A 798 -25.91 16.29 37.09
N ARG A 799 -26.20 17.59 37.07
CA ARG A 799 -27.24 18.16 36.21
C ARG A 799 -26.90 17.94 34.73
N GLY A 800 -27.90 17.58 33.94
CA GLY A 800 -27.71 17.29 32.52
C GLY A 800 -26.92 16.02 32.20
N LEU A 801 -26.59 15.17 33.19
CA LEU A 801 -25.85 13.91 33.00
C LEU A 801 -26.47 13.01 31.91
N LYS A 802 -27.79 12.80 31.98
CA LYS A 802 -28.51 11.95 31.00
C LYS A 802 -28.41 12.51 29.57
N PRO A 803 -28.78 13.78 29.30
CA PRO A 803 -28.51 14.41 28.01
C PRO A 803 -27.06 14.31 27.56
N ARG A 804 -26.08 14.49 28.47
CA ARG A 804 -24.65 14.45 28.12
C ARG A 804 -24.20 13.06 27.64
N ILE A 805 -24.57 12.00 28.33
CA ILE A 805 -24.24 10.63 27.90
C ILE A 805 -24.88 10.34 26.54
N ILE A 806 -26.15 10.74 26.36
CA ILE A 806 -26.90 10.52 25.13
C ILE A 806 -26.41 11.42 23.98
N THR A 807 -25.79 12.56 24.25
CA THR A 807 -25.10 13.33 23.20
C THR A 807 -23.83 12.64 22.74
N THR A 808 -23.04 12.06 23.65
CA THR A 808 -21.70 11.55 23.34
C THR A 808 -21.76 10.16 22.68
N MET A 809 -22.66 9.28 23.09
CA MET A 809 -22.75 7.91 22.56
C MET A 809 -22.99 7.85 21.03
N PRO A 810 -23.97 8.56 20.45
CA PRO A 810 -24.20 8.56 19.00
C PRO A 810 -23.23 9.46 18.23
N SER A 811 -22.67 10.48 18.90
CA SER A 811 -21.71 11.42 18.31
C SER A 811 -20.50 10.67 17.74
N THR A 812 -19.95 9.70 18.47
CA THR A 812 -18.82 8.90 18.01
C THR A 812 -19.13 8.13 16.72
N ALA A 813 -20.33 7.55 16.61
CA ALA A 813 -20.74 6.81 15.42
C ALA A 813 -20.99 7.73 14.20
N ILE A 814 -21.54 8.92 14.44
CA ILE A 814 -21.78 9.94 13.39
C ILE A 814 -20.45 10.51 12.90
N CYS A 815 -19.55 10.86 13.81
CA CYS A 815 -18.22 11.36 13.50
C CYS A 815 -17.46 10.35 12.63
N TRP A 816 -17.47 9.07 13.01
CA TRP A 816 -16.87 7.99 12.22
C TRP A 816 -17.49 7.86 10.82
N SER A 817 -18.82 7.76 10.74
CA SER A 817 -19.52 7.58 9.46
C SER A 817 -19.31 8.76 8.52
N ALA A 818 -19.30 9.99 9.05
CA ALA A 818 -19.06 11.21 8.29
C ALA A 818 -17.61 11.30 7.83
N TYR A 819 -16.65 10.90 8.66
CA TYR A 819 -15.23 10.87 8.31
C TYR A 819 -14.94 9.86 7.19
N GLU A 820 -15.48 8.64 7.28
CA GLU A 820 -15.35 7.64 6.22
C GLU A 820 -15.99 8.08 4.90
N MET A 821 -17.17 8.72 4.97
CA MET A 821 -17.83 9.26 3.79
C MET A 821 -17.03 10.41 3.14
N ALA A 822 -16.45 11.30 3.94
CA ALA A 822 -15.58 12.37 3.45
C ALA A 822 -14.32 11.81 2.79
N LYS A 823 -13.67 10.82 3.43
CA LYS A 823 -12.52 10.12 2.83
C LYS A 823 -12.89 9.46 1.51
N ALA A 824 -13.99 8.72 1.46
CA ALA A 824 -14.46 8.09 0.23
C ALA A 824 -14.75 9.11 -0.87
N PHE A 825 -15.26 10.29 -0.52
CA PHE A 825 -15.51 11.38 -1.45
C PHE A 825 -14.23 12.01 -2.02
N PHE A 826 -13.22 12.27 -1.17
CA PHE A 826 -11.92 12.80 -1.63
C PHE A 826 -11.14 11.79 -2.48
N ILE A 827 -11.16 10.51 -2.09
CA ILE A 827 -10.56 9.41 -2.86
C ILE A 827 -11.22 9.29 -4.24
N ALA A 828 -12.55 9.42 -4.31
CA ALA A 828 -13.28 9.33 -5.58
C ALA A 828 -13.04 10.51 -6.54
N ARG A 829 -12.53 11.65 -6.06
CA ARG A 829 -12.29 12.86 -6.87
C ARG A 829 -10.88 12.99 -7.41
N GLY A 830 -9.98 12.05 -7.12
CA GLY A 830 -8.63 12.06 -7.66
C GLY A 830 -7.85 13.32 -7.30
N GLU A 831 -8.15 13.95 -6.15
CA GLU A 831 -7.22 14.90 -5.53
C GLU A 831 -5.94 14.11 -5.27
N SER A 832 -5.01 14.31 -6.21
CA SER A 832 -3.74 13.63 -6.27
C SER A 832 -2.93 13.93 -4.99
N PRO A 833 -2.02 13.03 -4.59
CA PRO A 833 -1.12 13.26 -3.46
C PRO A 833 -0.47 14.65 -3.47
#